data_AF-A0A7C3YJG1-F1
#
_entry.id   AF-A0A7C3YJG1-F1
#
_cell.length_a   1.000
_cell.length_b   1.000
_cell.length_c   1.000
_cell.angle_alpha   90.00
_cell.angle_beta   90.00
_cell.angle_gamma   90.00
#
_symmetry.space_group_name_H-M   'P 1'
#
loop_
_entity.id
_entity.type
_entity.pdbx_description
1 polymer ?
#
loop_
_entity_poly.entity_id
_entity_poly.type
_entity_poly.pdbx_seq_one_letter_code
_entity_poly.pdbx_strand_id
1 'polypeptide(L)'
;MIFDFLKRFFQKKPANIDTSILPQLSPAEVRTSTDLIQETSHTPQSEETEQNPILDEKTLHIEISDIFNEKGLPGCVRYLHSQGIFYAKDLLNFDFDSLYRVFGFGEKKVKRIKEIWSNFLQKSQSNIQEICMQIDKPPEVSQTNHEEEPSELLPLDEKLSKTPISSIFNEGLLSGCVKHLHEKGLYYAKDLLDFDFKSLYLVHGIGRKKVAKINEIWNNFLQECRYLYGEPSNEDSIQQVDMSESLEPPSKSKIESSFESFDDVFQMEFNTIIDTNHGDVLRLRAYGLTLEDIGEAKGITRERARQIEKQILLKMKSFIERFSDYLDQKFKDRIFITSEDISILFNDDSSATVFAYALENNISQKFQFLKELDIFLIDMNERKVKNNLQDIIENYLPNTFKFDDYKDNINDLLREQGIDFITPDMLKKYLLNIGYKEQGKYISKQKLTLADIAKIIIRQHFPEKIKVNDPEFIRQFKMIAKDEFGFSREKILDRYISTRISDSLLLCGRGIYTLPENVSISKNLLLDIKQYIDDCPENTILFKNIFLKFQHRLAKESNIDNEHFLHGVLKLYFGNEYYFNRDSINKNKSERKNSHEILENYLGSKGKPVSKEDINAELPGFTSIMLSNSVNSNPNILRWDDGYYAHKNVLKINDNDIASLKSIIDRELTTNNNYTNINILYPYVRQECYDFLIRNNIQGPSNLFFVLEYLLRKDYKFSNPHILNQNTYGRFTTANLIYNFIKEKGETNIRELSSYISQLKLNPNTIYNHLEDLRDKIFYLSSEEVMIKENFSISEEKLDAIKEKLNGSMEDKNYLILRKQDLEYFPYIVYSWNFYLLQSIIESYLPEFKLIRESREESFAFIVKKDFPINNCEDMVKHIVDKELNRKMINTSNLEELMREKGIFNKVL
;
A
#
# COMPACT_ATOMS: atom_id res chain seq x y z
N MET A 1 -25.79 31.04 -24.96
CA MET A 1 -25.17 29.75 -24.61
C MET A 1 -26.12 28.58 -24.92
N ILE A 2 -27.14 28.28 -24.10
CA ILE A 2 -28.11 27.19 -24.37
C ILE A 2 -28.75 27.31 -25.76
N PHE A 3 -29.16 28.51 -26.19
CA PHE A 3 -29.73 28.71 -27.54
C PHE A 3 -28.71 28.42 -28.66
N ASP A 4 -27.46 28.87 -28.52
CA ASP A 4 -26.37 28.60 -29.47
C ASP A 4 -26.03 27.10 -29.52
N PHE A 5 -26.08 26.44 -28.36
CA PHE A 5 -25.94 24.99 -28.23
C PHE A 5 -27.04 24.27 -29.03
N LEU A 6 -28.31 24.62 -28.81
CA LEU A 6 -29.43 24.01 -29.53
C LEU A 6 -29.37 24.29 -31.03
N LYS A 7 -28.98 25.51 -31.43
CA LYS A 7 -28.79 25.89 -32.84
C LYS A 7 -27.74 24.99 -33.52
N ARG A 8 -26.65 24.65 -32.83
CA ARG A 8 -25.64 23.67 -33.29
C ARG A 8 -26.16 22.22 -33.26
N PHE A 9 -26.98 21.87 -32.27
CA PHE A 9 -27.58 20.54 -32.11
C PHE A 9 -28.51 20.19 -33.27
N PHE A 10 -29.45 21.09 -33.62
CA PHE A 10 -30.40 20.88 -34.72
C PHE A 10 -29.79 21.05 -36.12
N GLN A 11 -28.62 21.68 -36.26
CA GLN A 11 -27.92 21.78 -37.55
C GLN A 11 -27.23 20.47 -37.98
N LYS A 12 -27.04 19.51 -37.07
CA LYS A 12 -26.53 18.18 -37.44
C LYS A 12 -27.68 17.30 -37.96
N LYS A 13 -27.75 17.12 -39.28
CA LYS A 13 -28.62 16.11 -39.91
C LYS A 13 -28.34 14.72 -39.29
N PRO A 14 -29.37 13.96 -38.89
CA PRO A 14 -29.19 12.53 -38.64
C PRO A 14 -29.01 11.79 -39.98
N ALA A 15 -28.12 10.80 -39.99
CA ALA A 15 -28.00 9.86 -41.10
C ALA A 15 -29.07 8.76 -40.98
N ASN A 16 -29.57 8.30 -42.14
CA ASN A 16 -30.41 7.12 -42.40
C ASN A 16 -31.14 6.47 -41.21
N ILE A 17 -32.48 6.59 -41.21
CA ILE A 17 -33.36 5.50 -40.75
C ILE A 17 -34.36 5.21 -41.87
N ASP A 18 -34.44 3.94 -42.23
CA ASP A 18 -35.30 3.41 -43.28
C ASP A 18 -36.79 3.43 -42.86
N THR A 19 -37.69 3.63 -43.81
CA THR A 19 -39.13 3.82 -43.54
C THR A 19 -39.93 2.58 -43.88
N SER A 20 -40.24 1.74 -42.89
CA SER A 20 -41.37 0.80 -43.00
C SER A 20 -41.94 0.34 -41.65
N ILE A 21 -43.25 0.05 -41.65
CA ILE A 21 -44.05 -0.67 -40.64
C ILE A 21 -44.51 0.10 -39.37
N LEU A 22 -45.82 0.43 -39.38
CA LEU A 22 -46.75 0.52 -38.25
C LEU A 22 -47.99 -0.32 -38.65
N PRO A 23 -48.64 -1.06 -37.73
CA PRO A 23 -49.91 -0.59 -37.10
C PRO A 23 -50.01 -0.94 -35.58
N GLN A 24 -50.66 -0.13 -34.72
CA GLN A 24 -52.06 -0.22 -34.20
C GLN A 24 -52.47 -1.59 -33.57
N LEU A 25 -53.28 -1.74 -32.50
CA LEU A 25 -53.92 -0.88 -31.47
C LEU A 25 -54.51 -1.80 -30.35
N SER A 26 -54.49 -1.38 -29.07
CA SER A 26 -55.42 -1.59 -27.90
C SER A 26 -56.64 -2.58 -27.91
N PRO A 27 -57.40 -2.79 -26.79
CA PRO A 27 -57.09 -3.03 -25.36
C PRO A 27 -58.00 -4.14 -24.70
N ALA A 28 -57.99 -4.27 -23.34
CA ALA A 28 -58.89 -5.01 -22.40
C ALA A 28 -58.13 -6.03 -21.50
N GLU A 29 -58.50 -6.39 -20.25
CA GLU A 29 -59.68 -6.08 -19.40
C GLU A 29 -59.39 -6.25 -17.88
N VAL A 30 -60.39 -5.98 -17.02
CA VAL A 30 -60.34 -5.97 -15.52
C VAL A 30 -60.96 -7.25 -14.90
N ARG A 31 -60.43 -7.75 -13.74
CA ARG A 31 -61.11 -8.48 -12.62
C ARG A 31 -60.07 -9.05 -11.62
N THR A 32 -59.97 -8.69 -10.33
CA THR A 32 -60.81 -8.90 -9.10
C THR A 32 -60.61 -10.23 -8.33
N SER A 33 -60.45 -10.12 -6.99
CA SER A 33 -60.74 -11.09 -5.90
C SER A 33 -59.76 -12.29 -5.71
N THR A 34 -58.98 -12.36 -4.61
CA THR A 34 -59.28 -12.84 -3.21
C THR A 34 -59.62 -14.33 -3.08
N ASP A 35 -58.81 -15.12 -2.34
CA ASP A 35 -59.15 -15.56 -0.96
C ASP A 35 -58.16 -16.57 -0.30
N LEU A 36 -58.31 -16.72 1.04
CA LEU A 36 -57.80 -17.77 1.98
C LEU A 36 -56.29 -17.75 2.31
N ILE A 37 -55.79 -17.47 3.54
CA ILE A 37 -56.13 -17.80 4.96
C ILE A 37 -55.51 -19.11 5.48
N GLN A 38 -54.57 -18.96 6.43
CA GLN A 38 -54.46 -19.59 7.78
C GLN A 38 -53.20 -18.98 8.45
N GLU A 39 -53.27 -18.22 9.57
CA GLU A 39 -53.49 -18.64 10.97
C GLU A 39 -52.46 -19.70 11.44
N THR A 40 -51.72 -19.60 12.55
CA THR A 40 -51.86 -18.96 13.89
C THR A 40 -50.46 -18.52 14.40
N SER A 41 -50.18 -17.39 15.06
CA SER A 41 -50.65 -16.72 16.30
C SER A 41 -49.94 -17.14 17.61
N HIS A 42 -49.51 -16.11 18.36
CA HIS A 42 -49.15 -16.04 19.80
C HIS A 42 -47.72 -16.37 20.32
N THR A 43 -47.05 -15.26 20.67
CA THR A 43 -46.16 -15.01 21.81
C THR A 43 -46.72 -15.57 23.15
N PRO A 44 -45.86 -15.85 24.15
CA PRO A 44 -45.50 -14.78 25.11
C PRO A 44 -44.01 -14.73 25.51
N GLN A 45 -43.64 -13.64 26.18
CA GLN A 45 -42.36 -13.48 26.88
C GLN A 45 -42.34 -14.30 28.17
N SER A 46 -41.16 -14.78 28.56
CA SER A 46 -40.81 -15.03 29.96
C SER A 46 -39.33 -14.71 30.19
N GLU A 47 -39.04 -14.10 31.32
CA GLU A 47 -37.69 -13.76 31.77
C GLU A 47 -36.97 -15.03 32.23
N GLU A 48 -35.74 -15.27 31.79
CA GLU A 48 -34.85 -16.24 32.43
C GLU A 48 -33.46 -15.63 32.67
N THR A 49 -32.99 -15.88 33.88
CA THR A 49 -31.78 -15.35 34.53
C THR A 49 -30.47 -15.59 33.77
N GLU A 50 -29.55 -14.63 33.84
CA GLU A 50 -28.14 -14.81 33.45
C GLU A 50 -27.50 -15.98 34.21
N GLN A 51 -27.30 -17.11 33.53
CA GLN A 51 -26.31 -18.11 33.92
C GLN A 51 -25.05 -17.88 33.08
N ASN A 52 -23.94 -17.58 33.74
CA ASN A 52 -22.64 -17.48 33.07
C ASN A 52 -22.30 -18.82 32.38
N PRO A 53 -21.81 -18.80 31.12
CA PRO A 53 -21.54 -20.01 30.38
C PRO A 53 -20.41 -20.82 31.04
N ILE A 54 -20.73 -22.03 31.47
CA ILE A 54 -19.75 -22.96 32.04
C ILE A 54 -18.89 -23.51 30.90
N LEU A 55 -17.64 -23.04 30.85
CA LEU A 55 -16.58 -23.59 30.01
C LEU A 55 -15.77 -24.61 30.83
N ASP A 56 -15.32 -25.69 30.19
CA ASP A 56 -14.43 -26.66 30.83
C ASP A 56 -13.03 -26.08 31.07
N GLU A 57 -12.28 -26.68 32.00
CA GLU A 57 -10.98 -26.17 32.45
C GLU A 57 -9.95 -26.01 31.30
N LYS A 58 -10.06 -26.86 30.27
CA LYS A 58 -9.21 -26.82 29.08
C LYS A 58 -9.55 -25.66 28.16
N THR A 59 -10.85 -25.40 27.94
CA THR A 59 -11.32 -24.26 27.12
C THR A 59 -11.07 -22.92 27.82
N LEU A 60 -11.17 -22.86 29.15
CA LEU A 60 -10.87 -21.67 29.95
C LEU A 60 -9.42 -21.14 29.77
N HIS A 61 -8.50 -22.02 29.35
CA HIS A 61 -7.07 -21.72 29.18
C HIS A 61 -6.62 -21.58 27.71
N ILE A 62 -7.56 -21.51 26.76
CA ILE A 62 -7.24 -21.16 25.37
C ILE A 62 -6.82 -19.69 25.29
N GLU A 63 -5.73 -19.38 24.58
CA GLU A 63 -5.28 -17.99 24.39
C GLU A 63 -6.22 -17.18 23.49
N ILE A 64 -6.34 -15.89 23.82
CA ILE A 64 -7.11 -14.91 23.04
C ILE A 64 -6.52 -14.70 21.63
N SER A 65 -5.23 -14.99 21.46
CA SER A 65 -4.52 -15.02 20.18
C SER A 65 -5.12 -16.04 19.21
N ASP A 66 -5.49 -17.22 19.69
CA ASP A 66 -6.12 -18.30 18.91
C ASP A 66 -7.60 -18.03 18.64
N ILE A 67 -8.31 -17.42 19.61
CA ILE A 67 -9.75 -17.09 19.49
C ILE A 67 -9.98 -16.02 18.41
N PHE A 68 -9.12 -15.00 18.30
CA PHE A 68 -9.25 -13.89 17.34
C PHE A 68 -8.23 -13.91 16.19
N ASN A 69 -7.86 -15.11 15.72
CA ASN A 69 -6.85 -15.35 14.67
C ASN A 69 -7.28 -14.91 13.24
N GLU A 70 -8.38 -14.17 13.07
CA GLU A 70 -8.85 -13.70 11.75
C GLU A 70 -8.06 -12.48 11.21
N LYS A 71 -7.86 -12.43 9.89
CA LYS A 71 -7.26 -11.29 9.18
C LYS A 71 -8.07 -10.00 9.38
N GLY A 72 -7.62 -9.15 10.29
CA GLY A 72 -8.20 -7.84 10.58
C GLY A 72 -8.30 -7.51 12.07
N LEU A 73 -8.17 -8.53 12.94
CA LEU A 73 -8.23 -8.41 14.40
C LEU A 73 -6.90 -8.37 15.19
N PRO A 74 -5.67 -8.32 14.61
CA PRO A 74 -4.44 -8.12 15.40
C PRO A 74 -4.37 -6.82 16.22
N GLY A 75 -5.31 -5.88 16.04
CA GLY A 75 -5.47 -4.72 16.94
C GLY A 75 -6.24 -5.06 18.22
N CYS A 76 -7.19 -6.01 18.15
CA CYS A 76 -7.98 -6.48 19.29
C CYS A 76 -7.11 -7.26 20.27
N VAL A 77 -6.40 -8.30 19.80
CA VAL A 77 -5.49 -9.11 20.61
C VAL A 77 -4.44 -8.23 21.32
N ARG A 78 -3.81 -7.30 20.60
CA ARG A 78 -2.83 -6.37 21.20
C ARG A 78 -3.44 -5.41 22.23
N TYR A 79 -4.69 -4.98 22.04
CA TYR A 79 -5.39 -4.15 23.02
C TYR A 79 -5.72 -4.96 24.28
N LEU A 80 -6.30 -6.15 24.14
CA LEU A 80 -6.66 -7.03 25.26
C LEU A 80 -5.42 -7.44 26.09
N HIS A 81 -4.33 -7.84 25.43
CA HIS A 81 -3.07 -8.16 26.11
C HIS A 81 -2.50 -6.94 26.85
N SER A 82 -2.69 -5.71 26.32
CA SER A 82 -2.26 -4.48 27.01
C SER A 82 -3.10 -4.13 28.25
N GLN A 83 -4.26 -4.77 28.41
CA GLN A 83 -5.13 -4.65 29.59
C GLN A 83 -4.98 -5.86 30.54
N GLY A 84 -4.00 -6.75 30.31
CA GLY A 84 -3.75 -7.92 31.17
C GLY A 84 -4.68 -9.11 30.91
N ILE A 85 -5.38 -9.13 29.78
CA ILE A 85 -6.36 -10.16 29.40
C ILE A 85 -5.69 -11.08 28.37
N PHE A 86 -5.53 -12.38 28.69
CA PHE A 86 -4.71 -13.31 27.90
C PHE A 86 -5.44 -14.62 27.50
N TYR A 87 -6.37 -15.10 28.33
CA TYR A 87 -7.04 -16.39 28.16
C TYR A 87 -8.56 -16.25 28.07
N ALA A 88 -9.25 -17.28 27.56
CA ALA A 88 -10.72 -17.31 27.44
C ALA A 88 -11.44 -16.98 28.76
N LYS A 89 -10.95 -17.47 29.90
CA LYS A 89 -11.50 -17.16 31.23
C LYS A 89 -11.52 -15.67 31.56
N ASP A 90 -10.58 -14.89 31.02
CA ASP A 90 -10.46 -13.46 31.28
C ASP A 90 -11.50 -12.65 30.47
N LEU A 91 -12.10 -13.24 29.43
CA LEU A 91 -13.13 -12.63 28.58
C LEU A 91 -14.57 -12.88 29.05
N LEU A 92 -14.80 -13.83 29.96
CA LEU A 92 -16.15 -14.17 30.45
C LEU A 92 -16.92 -12.97 31.01
N ASN A 93 -16.20 -12.05 31.67
CA ASN A 93 -16.77 -10.84 32.28
C ASN A 93 -16.35 -9.54 31.56
N PHE A 94 -15.86 -9.63 30.31
CA PHE A 94 -15.34 -8.46 29.59
C PHE A 94 -16.44 -7.69 28.85
N ASP A 95 -16.61 -6.40 29.20
CA ASP A 95 -17.51 -5.51 28.46
C ASP A 95 -16.96 -5.17 27.07
N PHE A 96 -17.48 -5.86 26.05
CA PHE A 96 -17.12 -5.61 24.65
C PHE A 96 -17.64 -4.27 24.09
N ASP A 97 -18.63 -3.60 24.71
CA ASP A 97 -19.08 -2.28 24.27
C ASP A 97 -18.13 -1.15 24.74
N SER A 98 -17.30 -1.40 25.76
CA SER A 98 -16.19 -0.52 26.13
C SER A 98 -15.25 -0.23 24.94
N LEU A 99 -15.12 -1.19 24.01
CA LEU A 99 -14.28 -1.06 22.81
C LEU A 99 -14.72 0.08 21.89
N TYR A 100 -15.98 0.52 21.90
CA TYR A 100 -16.42 1.68 21.11
C TYR A 100 -15.74 2.99 21.52
N ARG A 101 -15.20 3.06 22.74
CA ARG A 101 -14.47 4.22 23.26
C ARG A 101 -12.98 4.18 22.88
N VAL A 102 -12.51 3.11 22.23
CA VAL A 102 -11.11 2.88 21.89
C VAL A 102 -10.85 3.24 20.42
N PHE A 103 -9.89 4.14 20.20
CA PHE A 103 -9.54 4.60 18.86
C PHE A 103 -9.10 3.44 17.94
N GLY A 104 -9.86 3.20 16.87
CA GLY A 104 -9.61 2.12 15.89
C GLY A 104 -10.65 1.00 15.86
N PHE A 105 -11.60 0.99 16.80
CA PHE A 105 -12.69 0.00 16.93
C PHE A 105 -14.05 0.62 16.56
N GLY A 106 -14.36 0.66 15.26
CA GLY A 106 -15.68 1.11 14.78
C GLY A 106 -16.78 0.04 14.85
N GLU A 107 -18.03 0.45 14.67
CA GLU A 107 -19.25 -0.37 14.78
C GLU A 107 -19.12 -1.79 14.18
N LYS A 108 -18.67 -1.87 12.93
CA LYS A 108 -18.50 -3.14 12.19
C LYS A 108 -17.46 -4.07 12.81
N LYS A 109 -16.43 -3.55 13.49
CA LYS A 109 -15.40 -4.37 14.15
C LYS A 109 -15.88 -4.92 15.49
N VAL A 110 -16.53 -4.10 16.32
CA VAL A 110 -17.00 -4.55 17.64
C VAL A 110 -18.14 -5.57 17.50
N LYS A 111 -19.07 -5.36 16.55
CA LYS A 111 -20.07 -6.37 16.18
C LYS A 111 -19.42 -7.70 15.77
N ARG A 112 -18.34 -7.66 14.96
CA ARG A 112 -17.59 -8.86 14.54
C ARG A 112 -16.82 -9.54 15.68
N ILE A 113 -16.27 -8.78 16.62
CA ILE A 113 -15.60 -9.32 17.83
C ILE A 113 -16.61 -10.07 18.70
N LYS A 114 -17.79 -9.46 18.95
CA LYS A 114 -18.89 -10.09 19.67
C LYS A 114 -19.35 -11.38 18.99
N GLU A 115 -19.54 -11.35 17.66
CA GLU A 115 -19.93 -12.52 16.86
C GLU A 115 -18.91 -13.67 16.96
N ILE A 116 -17.61 -13.39 16.91
CA ILE A 116 -16.56 -14.43 17.07
C ILE A 116 -16.59 -15.03 18.49
N TRP A 117 -16.75 -14.19 19.52
CA TRP A 117 -16.84 -14.66 20.91
C TRP A 117 -18.09 -15.54 21.14
N SER A 118 -19.26 -15.13 20.64
CA SER A 118 -20.48 -15.95 20.70
C SER A 118 -20.34 -17.29 19.99
N ASN A 119 -19.70 -17.31 18.80
CA ASN A 119 -19.43 -18.55 18.06
C ASN A 119 -18.43 -19.48 18.78
N PHE A 120 -17.44 -18.90 19.48
CA PHE A 120 -16.51 -19.66 20.32
C PHE A 120 -17.22 -20.31 21.52
N LEU A 121 -18.07 -19.55 22.23
CA LEU A 121 -18.86 -20.08 23.34
C LEU A 121 -19.81 -21.21 22.87
N GLN A 122 -20.52 -21.02 21.76
CA GLN A 122 -21.42 -22.06 21.22
C GLN A 122 -20.68 -23.35 20.85
N LYS A 123 -19.55 -23.26 20.14
CA LYS A 123 -18.73 -24.44 19.79
C LYS A 123 -18.19 -25.16 21.03
N SER A 124 -17.81 -24.40 22.06
CA SER A 124 -17.32 -24.96 23.33
C SER A 124 -18.43 -25.70 24.08
N GLN A 125 -19.67 -25.21 24.01
CA GLN A 125 -20.84 -25.89 24.57
C GLN A 125 -21.26 -27.13 23.76
N SER A 126 -21.09 -27.14 22.43
CA SER A 126 -21.36 -28.32 21.60
C SER A 126 -20.48 -29.52 21.96
N ASN A 127 -19.21 -29.29 22.33
CA ASN A 127 -18.30 -30.35 22.80
C ASN A 127 -18.76 -31.03 24.12
N ILE A 128 -19.68 -30.42 24.88
CA ILE A 128 -20.19 -30.98 26.14
C ILE A 128 -21.34 -31.97 25.88
N GLN A 129 -22.06 -31.87 24.75
CA GLN A 129 -23.13 -32.82 24.41
C GLN A 129 -22.62 -34.17 23.86
N GLU A 130 -21.40 -34.24 23.29
CA GLU A 130 -20.83 -35.50 22.80
C GLU A 130 -20.17 -36.37 23.89
N ILE A 131 -19.91 -35.82 25.09
CA ILE A 131 -19.18 -36.52 26.16
C ILE A 131 -20.13 -37.09 27.25
N CYS A 132 -21.33 -36.53 27.43
CA CYS A 132 -22.26 -36.94 28.49
C CYS A 132 -23.16 -38.15 28.17
N MET A 133 -22.65 -39.16 27.44
CA MET A 133 -23.42 -40.38 27.10
C MET A 133 -22.85 -41.71 27.63
N GLN A 134 -21.90 -41.71 28.59
CA GLN A 134 -21.51 -42.92 29.31
C GLN A 134 -21.25 -42.72 30.83
N ILE A 135 -21.90 -43.59 31.62
CA ILE A 135 -21.63 -44.02 33.01
C ILE A 135 -22.33 -43.26 34.18
N ASP A 136 -22.87 -44.07 35.09
CA ASP A 136 -23.80 -43.74 36.18
C ASP A 136 -23.17 -43.28 37.52
N LYS A 137 -23.80 -42.27 38.16
CA LYS A 137 -24.37 -42.23 39.54
C LYS A 137 -23.74 -43.08 40.69
N PRO A 138 -23.86 -42.68 41.98
CA PRO A 138 -23.57 -41.43 42.75
C PRO A 138 -22.41 -41.73 43.78
N PRO A 139 -22.31 -41.28 45.08
CA PRO A 139 -22.98 -40.23 45.90
C PRO A 139 -22.09 -39.34 46.83
N GLU A 140 -22.74 -38.29 47.40
CA GLU A 140 -22.78 -37.82 48.82
C GLU A 140 -21.83 -38.45 49.90
N VAL A 141 -21.31 -37.79 50.98
CA VAL A 141 -21.63 -36.53 51.71
C VAL A 141 -20.39 -35.98 52.50
N SER A 142 -20.41 -34.70 52.92
CA SER A 142 -19.84 -34.11 54.18
C SER A 142 -18.47 -33.40 54.20
N GLN A 143 -18.39 -32.41 55.11
CA GLN A 143 -17.26 -31.52 55.40
C GLN A 143 -16.55 -31.86 56.75
N THR A 144 -15.48 -31.10 57.05
CA THR A 144 -14.90 -30.74 58.37
C THR A 144 -13.72 -31.55 58.99
N ASN A 145 -12.55 -30.90 58.92
CA ASN A 145 -11.64 -30.46 60.00
C ASN A 145 -10.67 -31.39 60.78
N HIS A 146 -9.57 -30.72 61.19
CA HIS A 146 -8.59 -30.96 62.27
C HIS A 146 -7.43 -31.96 62.06
N GLU A 147 -6.26 -31.35 61.77
CA GLU A 147 -5.03 -31.36 62.59
C GLU A 147 -4.59 -32.66 63.31
N GLU A 148 -3.38 -33.14 62.97
CA GLU A 148 -2.23 -33.15 63.91
C GLU A 148 -0.89 -33.28 63.12
N GLU A 149 0.17 -32.63 63.62
CA GLU A 149 1.54 -32.50 63.05
C GLU A 149 2.49 -33.65 63.50
N PRO A 150 3.79 -33.72 63.10
CA PRO A 150 4.40 -33.51 61.77
C PRO A 150 5.52 -34.55 61.44
N SER A 151 5.87 -34.75 60.16
CA SER A 151 7.28 -34.99 59.74
C SER A 151 7.52 -34.95 58.22
N GLU A 152 8.63 -34.29 57.84
CA GLU A 152 9.51 -34.54 56.68
C GLU A 152 9.02 -34.36 55.21
N LEU A 153 9.52 -33.27 54.60
CA LEU A 153 9.96 -33.09 53.19
C LEU A 153 9.01 -33.47 52.02
N LEU A 154 8.56 -32.46 51.27
CA LEU A 154 7.90 -32.62 49.96
C LEU A 154 8.95 -32.92 48.86
N PRO A 155 8.88 -34.08 48.16
CA PRO A 155 9.97 -34.55 47.31
C PRO A 155 9.92 -34.02 45.86
N LEU A 156 11.10 -33.87 45.26
CA LEU A 156 11.35 -33.57 43.83
C LEU A 156 10.44 -34.35 42.85
N ASP A 157 10.08 -35.58 43.20
CA ASP A 157 9.22 -36.48 42.42
C ASP A 157 7.82 -35.89 42.15
N GLU A 158 7.24 -35.16 43.10
CA GLU A 158 5.92 -34.54 42.93
C GLU A 158 5.98 -33.37 41.93
N LYS A 159 7.06 -32.59 41.97
CA LYS A 159 7.31 -31.48 41.03
C LYS A 159 7.49 -32.00 39.60
N LEU A 160 8.28 -33.06 39.41
CA LEU A 160 8.52 -33.66 38.09
C LEU A 160 7.27 -34.35 37.53
N SER A 161 6.45 -34.96 38.40
CA SER A 161 5.18 -35.58 37.99
C SER A 161 4.11 -34.57 37.56
N LYS A 162 4.20 -33.31 38.00
CA LYS A 162 3.21 -32.24 37.71
C LYS A 162 3.68 -31.22 36.67
N THR A 163 4.92 -31.26 36.20
CA THR A 163 5.46 -30.29 35.24
C THR A 163 5.33 -30.81 33.80
N PRO A 164 4.58 -30.16 32.89
CA PRO A 164 4.42 -30.63 31.51
C PRO A 164 5.68 -30.44 30.66
N ILE A 165 5.99 -31.38 29.77
CA ILE A 165 7.14 -31.31 28.84
C ILE A 165 7.10 -30.05 27.97
N SER A 166 5.91 -29.61 27.56
CA SER A 166 5.69 -28.39 26.78
C SER A 166 6.17 -27.10 27.49
N SER A 167 6.15 -27.07 28.83
CA SER A 167 6.61 -25.91 29.60
C SER A 167 8.13 -25.78 29.63
N ILE A 168 8.85 -26.89 29.48
CA ILE A 168 10.33 -26.96 29.52
C ILE A 168 10.93 -26.53 28.18
N PHE A 169 10.32 -26.94 27.07
CA PHE A 169 10.85 -26.70 25.71
C PHE A 169 10.12 -25.57 24.97
N ASN A 170 9.64 -24.55 25.69
CA ASN A 170 8.75 -23.49 25.18
C ASN A 170 9.40 -22.47 24.21
N GLU A 171 10.58 -22.76 23.66
CA GLU A 171 11.11 -22.03 22.50
C GLU A 171 10.48 -22.55 21.21
N GLY A 172 9.83 -21.68 20.43
CA GLY A 172 9.07 -22.04 19.21
C GLY A 172 9.85 -22.76 18.07
N LEU A 173 11.16 -23.01 18.24
CA LEU A 173 11.98 -23.86 17.37
C LEU A 173 11.91 -25.36 17.69
N LEU A 174 11.32 -25.73 18.84
CA LEU A 174 11.26 -27.09 19.40
C LEU A 174 9.85 -27.71 19.45
N SER A 175 8.81 -27.03 18.96
CA SER A 175 7.42 -27.52 18.95
C SER A 175 7.24 -28.90 18.29
N GLY A 176 8.01 -29.19 17.23
CA GLY A 176 8.04 -30.52 16.60
C GLY A 176 8.62 -31.64 17.48
N CYS A 177 9.50 -31.31 18.44
CA CYS A 177 10.02 -32.28 19.42
C CYS A 177 8.95 -32.61 20.47
N VAL A 178 8.29 -31.59 21.02
CA VAL A 178 7.19 -31.77 21.99
C VAL A 178 6.07 -32.60 21.37
N LYS A 179 5.71 -32.33 20.10
CA LYS A 179 4.72 -33.15 19.37
C LYS A 179 5.15 -34.62 19.26
N HIS A 180 6.40 -34.90 18.91
CA HIS A 180 6.90 -36.27 18.77
C HIS A 180 6.98 -37.03 20.11
N LEU A 181 7.29 -36.34 21.21
CA LEU A 181 7.30 -36.93 22.56
C LEU A 181 5.87 -37.28 23.02
N HIS A 182 4.91 -36.37 22.78
CA HIS A 182 3.49 -36.63 23.04
C HIS A 182 2.94 -37.78 22.17
N GLU A 183 3.35 -37.87 20.89
CA GLU A 183 3.02 -39.00 20.00
C GLU A 183 3.54 -40.35 20.52
N LYS A 184 4.57 -40.36 21.37
CA LYS A 184 5.07 -41.55 22.08
C LYS A 184 4.50 -41.74 23.49
N GLY A 185 3.53 -40.93 23.90
CA GLY A 185 2.85 -41.04 25.19
C GLY A 185 3.59 -40.44 26.38
N LEU A 186 4.61 -39.60 26.14
CA LEU A 186 5.37 -38.90 27.18
C LEU A 186 4.81 -37.46 27.29
N TYR A 187 4.43 -37.03 28.49
CA TYR A 187 3.70 -35.76 28.70
C TYR A 187 4.26 -34.89 29.84
N TYR A 188 4.90 -35.49 30.84
CA TYR A 188 5.41 -34.82 32.03
C TYR A 188 6.93 -34.95 32.17
N ALA A 189 7.56 -34.06 32.93
CA ALA A 189 9.01 -34.02 33.12
C ALA A 189 9.56 -35.34 33.66
N LYS A 190 8.81 -36.03 34.54
CA LYS A 190 9.16 -37.35 35.05
C LYS A 190 9.39 -38.39 33.94
N ASP A 191 8.64 -38.30 32.84
CA ASP A 191 8.72 -39.22 31.70
C ASP A 191 10.03 -39.08 30.90
N LEU A 192 10.82 -38.03 31.18
CA LEU A 192 12.10 -37.74 30.50
C LEU A 192 13.35 -38.07 31.32
N LEU A 193 13.20 -38.57 32.56
CA LEU A 193 14.34 -38.92 33.42
C LEU A 193 15.26 -39.98 32.78
N ASP A 194 14.66 -41.02 32.19
CA ASP A 194 15.36 -42.15 31.56
C ASP A 194 15.30 -42.11 30.01
N PHE A 195 14.90 -40.98 29.42
CA PHE A 195 14.67 -40.88 27.98
C PHE A 195 15.98 -40.67 27.19
N ASP A 196 16.31 -41.58 26.26
CA ASP A 196 17.45 -41.39 25.37
C ASP A 196 17.15 -40.35 24.28
N PHE A 197 17.56 -39.11 24.54
CA PHE A 197 17.47 -38.00 23.58
C PHE A 197 18.27 -38.24 22.29
N LYS A 198 19.22 -39.18 22.22
CA LYS A 198 19.90 -39.54 20.95
C LYS A 198 18.94 -40.22 19.97
N SER A 199 17.89 -40.88 20.44
CA SER A 199 16.83 -41.44 19.59
C SER A 199 16.14 -40.38 18.70
N LEU A 200 16.19 -39.09 19.11
CA LEU A 200 15.61 -37.98 18.35
C LEU A 200 16.38 -37.61 17.08
N TYR A 201 17.61 -38.12 16.87
CA TYR A 201 18.35 -37.91 15.61
C TYR A 201 17.66 -38.52 14.39
N LEU A 202 16.75 -39.47 14.59
CA LEU A 202 15.99 -40.15 13.54
C LEU A 202 14.69 -39.41 13.15
N VAL A 203 14.37 -38.30 13.83
CA VAL A 203 13.12 -37.56 13.62
C VAL A 203 13.30 -36.46 12.57
N HIS A 204 12.51 -36.53 11.51
CA HIS A 204 12.57 -35.58 10.39
C HIS A 204 12.37 -34.12 10.87
N GLY A 205 13.38 -33.26 10.65
CA GLY A 205 13.39 -31.86 11.09
C GLY A 205 14.08 -31.58 12.44
N ILE A 206 14.60 -32.59 13.13
CA ILE A 206 15.36 -32.47 14.39
C ILE A 206 16.85 -32.83 14.16
N GLY A 207 17.63 -31.87 13.66
CA GLY A 207 19.07 -32.05 13.45
C GLY A 207 19.91 -32.00 14.73
N ARG A 208 21.17 -32.47 14.68
CA ARG A 208 22.06 -32.62 15.86
C ARG A 208 22.16 -31.37 16.76
N LYS A 209 22.19 -30.16 16.18
CA LYS A 209 22.21 -28.89 16.94
C LYS A 209 20.95 -28.65 17.77
N LYS A 210 19.77 -29.13 17.32
CA LYS A 210 18.54 -29.07 18.12
C LYS A 210 18.56 -30.08 19.26
N VAL A 211 19.01 -31.33 19.02
CA VAL A 211 19.12 -32.36 20.07
C VAL A 211 20.12 -31.95 21.15
N ALA A 212 21.25 -31.34 20.77
CA ALA A 212 22.20 -30.77 21.73
C ALA A 212 21.52 -29.69 22.61
N LYS A 213 20.78 -28.75 22.00
CA LYS A 213 20.04 -27.71 22.74
C LYS A 213 18.88 -28.27 23.60
N ILE A 214 18.22 -29.34 23.16
CA ILE A 214 17.20 -30.06 23.96
C ILE A 214 17.85 -30.66 25.22
N ASN A 215 18.99 -31.36 25.07
CA ASN A 215 19.74 -31.90 26.21
C ASN A 215 20.23 -30.81 27.17
N GLU A 216 20.71 -29.69 26.64
CA GLU A 216 21.13 -28.52 27.42
C GLU A 216 19.97 -27.94 28.25
N ILE A 217 18.83 -27.68 27.61
CA ILE A 217 17.61 -27.18 28.28
C ILE A 217 17.12 -28.17 29.34
N TRP A 218 17.08 -29.47 29.02
CA TRP A 218 16.64 -30.51 29.96
C TRP A 218 17.56 -30.61 31.18
N ASN A 219 18.87 -30.64 30.98
CA ASN A 219 19.85 -30.73 32.05
C ASN A 219 19.81 -29.48 32.95
N ASN A 220 19.71 -28.28 32.37
CA ASN A 220 19.59 -27.04 33.12
C ASN A 220 18.30 -27.02 33.96
N PHE A 221 17.15 -27.36 33.37
CA PHE A 221 15.87 -27.46 34.09
C PHE A 221 15.91 -28.50 35.22
N LEU A 222 16.51 -29.67 34.98
CA LEU A 222 16.63 -30.73 35.98
C LEU A 222 17.60 -30.35 37.10
N GLN A 223 18.66 -29.61 36.79
CA GLN A 223 19.61 -29.06 37.76
C GLN A 223 18.97 -27.97 38.62
N GLU A 224 18.20 -27.04 38.02
CA GLU A 224 17.40 -26.06 38.76
C GLU A 224 16.36 -26.74 39.67
N CYS A 225 15.66 -27.77 39.18
CA CYS A 225 14.70 -28.51 40.01
C CYS A 225 15.38 -29.26 41.16
N ARG A 226 16.55 -29.87 40.94
CA ARG A 226 17.35 -30.50 42.01
C ARG A 226 17.89 -29.48 43.02
N TYR A 227 18.20 -28.26 42.59
CA TYR A 227 18.66 -27.17 43.46
C TYR A 227 17.52 -26.55 44.28
N LEU A 228 16.32 -26.43 43.71
CA LEU A 228 15.15 -25.80 44.36
C LEU A 228 14.30 -26.77 45.20
N TYR A 229 14.34 -28.07 44.90
CA TYR A 229 13.47 -29.10 45.50
C TYR A 229 14.23 -30.38 45.90
N GLY A 230 15.55 -30.32 46.02
CA GLY A 230 16.41 -31.39 46.55
C GLY A 230 17.24 -30.89 47.74
N GLU A 231 17.67 -31.81 48.60
CA GLU A 231 18.48 -31.48 49.78
C GLU A 231 19.93 -31.09 49.43
N PRO A 232 20.59 -30.23 50.25
CA PRO A 232 21.94 -29.77 49.98
C PRO A 232 23.02 -30.86 50.11
N SER A 233 24.01 -30.75 49.23
CA SER A 233 25.08 -31.71 48.95
C SER A 233 26.09 -31.95 50.08
N ASN A 234 26.73 -33.12 50.03
CA ASN A 234 28.14 -33.27 50.43
C ASN A 234 28.98 -33.77 49.24
N GLU A 235 30.00 -33.02 48.88
CA GLU A 235 31.18 -33.57 48.21
C GLU A 235 32.04 -34.28 49.27
N ASP A 236 32.36 -35.56 49.09
CA ASP A 236 33.75 -36.01 49.22
C ASP A 236 33.97 -37.45 48.73
N SER A 237 35.01 -37.60 47.90
CA SER A 237 35.99 -38.70 47.87
C SER A 237 35.60 -40.14 48.25
N ILE A 238 35.74 -41.08 47.30
CA ILE A 238 36.79 -42.14 47.31
C ILE A 238 36.72 -43.00 46.02
N GLN A 239 37.90 -43.49 45.58
CA GLN A 239 38.12 -44.32 44.39
C GLN A 239 37.96 -45.84 44.66
N GLN A 240 38.09 -46.65 43.60
CA GLN A 240 38.33 -48.11 43.58
C GLN A 240 37.08 -48.98 43.88
N VAL A 241 36.91 -50.21 43.36
CA VAL A 241 37.84 -51.14 42.69
C VAL A 241 37.24 -51.72 41.37
N ASP A 242 38.14 -52.24 40.55
CA ASP A 242 38.01 -52.98 39.30
C ASP A 242 37.31 -54.38 39.38
N MET A 243 37.04 -54.94 38.20
CA MET A 243 36.77 -56.36 37.82
C MET A 243 35.58 -57.16 38.39
N SER A 244 34.75 -57.62 37.42
CA SER A 244 34.08 -58.94 37.23
C SER A 244 32.61 -58.77 36.80
N GLU A 245 32.02 -59.55 35.89
CA GLU A 245 32.47 -60.76 35.19
C GLU A 245 31.80 -60.91 33.80
N SER A 246 32.43 -61.68 32.91
CA SER A 246 31.84 -62.46 31.79
C SER A 246 30.65 -61.93 30.96
N LEU A 247 30.91 -61.64 29.68
CA LEU A 247 30.13 -62.19 28.57
C LEU A 247 31.10 -62.58 27.43
N GLU A 248 30.98 -63.81 26.93
CA GLU A 248 31.92 -64.42 25.98
C GLU A 248 31.78 -63.86 24.55
N PRO A 249 32.84 -63.86 23.73
CA PRO A 249 32.74 -63.50 22.31
C PRO A 249 32.02 -64.59 21.51
N PRO A 250 31.15 -64.25 20.53
CA PRO A 250 30.65 -65.24 19.59
C PRO A 250 31.82 -65.79 18.78
N SER A 251 31.85 -67.13 18.68
CA SER A 251 32.97 -67.89 18.15
C SER A 251 33.13 -67.75 16.64
N LYS A 252 34.37 -67.95 16.17
CA LYS A 252 34.64 -68.24 14.76
C LYS A 252 33.96 -69.55 14.37
N SER A 253 32.80 -69.49 13.74
CA SER A 253 32.26 -70.60 12.94
C SER A 253 32.64 -70.40 11.48
N LYS A 254 33.10 -71.47 10.84
CA LYS A 254 33.20 -71.51 9.38
C LYS A 254 31.79 -71.43 8.81
N ILE A 255 31.58 -70.52 7.86
CA ILE A 255 30.50 -70.65 6.88
C ILE A 255 31.16 -70.80 5.51
N GLU A 256 31.50 -72.05 5.18
CA GLU A 256 31.56 -72.49 3.78
C GLU A 256 30.11 -72.77 3.37
N SER A 257 29.42 -71.77 2.81
CA SER A 257 28.14 -71.96 2.12
C SER A 257 28.20 -71.27 0.76
N SER A 258 27.81 -72.02 -0.26
CA SER A 258 27.69 -71.61 -1.66
C SER A 258 27.15 -70.18 -1.85
N PHE A 259 27.97 -69.31 -2.46
CA PHE A 259 27.49 -68.07 -3.06
C PHE A 259 26.65 -68.41 -4.30
N GLU A 260 25.36 -68.10 -4.27
CA GLU A 260 24.46 -68.33 -5.42
C GLU A 260 24.35 -67.10 -6.33
N SER A 261 24.83 -65.91 -5.91
CA SER A 261 24.88 -64.71 -6.75
C SER A 261 26.20 -63.91 -6.61
N PHE A 262 26.52 -63.11 -7.63
CA PHE A 262 27.62 -62.13 -7.58
C PHE A 262 27.35 -60.96 -6.63
N ASP A 263 26.08 -60.65 -6.37
CA ASP A 263 25.66 -59.56 -5.48
C ASP A 263 26.10 -59.87 -4.04
N ASP A 264 25.95 -61.12 -3.60
CA ASP A 264 26.37 -61.59 -2.26
C ASP A 264 27.89 -61.47 -2.06
N VAL A 265 28.67 -61.79 -3.10
CA VAL A 265 30.14 -61.67 -3.08
C VAL A 265 30.56 -60.20 -3.00
N PHE A 266 29.92 -59.32 -3.78
CA PHE A 266 30.16 -57.88 -3.76
C PHE A 266 29.86 -57.28 -2.38
N GLN A 267 28.69 -57.57 -1.80
CA GLN A 267 28.29 -57.07 -0.50
C GLN A 267 29.18 -57.62 0.64
N MET A 268 29.50 -58.92 0.62
CA MET A 268 30.40 -59.51 1.62
C MET A 268 31.76 -58.82 1.60
N GLU A 269 32.40 -58.69 0.44
CA GLU A 269 33.72 -58.09 0.36
C GLU A 269 33.72 -56.58 0.66
N PHE A 270 32.66 -55.85 0.32
CA PHE A 270 32.47 -54.47 0.78
C PHE A 270 32.42 -54.39 2.30
N ASN A 271 31.62 -55.24 2.95
CA ASN A 271 31.52 -55.30 4.40
C ASN A 271 32.87 -55.65 5.05
N THR A 272 33.70 -56.54 4.48
CA THR A 272 35.05 -56.81 5.01
C THR A 272 35.98 -55.58 5.01
N ILE A 273 35.71 -54.56 4.19
CA ILE A 273 36.45 -53.30 4.17
C ILE A 273 35.88 -52.33 5.21
N ILE A 274 34.55 -52.22 5.28
CA ILE A 274 33.87 -51.23 6.11
C ILE A 274 33.72 -51.65 7.58
N ASP A 275 33.62 -52.95 7.90
CA ASP A 275 33.56 -53.48 9.27
C ASP A 275 34.96 -53.57 9.90
N THR A 276 35.65 -52.42 9.88
CA THR A 276 36.97 -52.23 10.48
C THR A 276 37.02 -50.89 11.20
N ASN A 277 37.92 -50.74 12.19
CA ASN A 277 38.17 -49.45 12.87
C ASN A 277 38.52 -48.29 11.90
N HIS A 278 38.94 -48.60 10.66
CA HIS A 278 39.17 -47.62 9.60
C HIS A 278 37.90 -47.35 8.77
N GLY A 279 37.05 -48.36 8.55
CA GLY A 279 35.74 -48.21 7.90
C GLY A 279 34.73 -47.41 8.73
N ASP A 280 34.81 -47.48 10.07
CA ASP A 280 34.09 -46.56 10.97
C ASP A 280 34.32 -45.08 10.63
N VAL A 281 35.57 -44.71 10.30
CA VAL A 281 35.90 -43.32 9.96
C VAL A 281 35.20 -42.94 8.65
N LEU A 282 35.12 -43.85 7.68
CA LEU A 282 34.38 -43.62 6.44
C LEU A 282 32.87 -43.53 6.67
N ARG A 283 32.30 -44.42 7.51
CA ARG A 283 30.90 -44.35 7.97
C ARG A 283 30.58 -42.99 8.59
N LEU A 284 31.37 -42.52 9.55
CA LEU A 284 31.16 -41.22 10.21
C LEU A 284 31.29 -40.04 9.24
N ARG A 285 32.23 -40.10 8.29
CA ARG A 285 32.38 -39.06 7.24
C ARG A 285 31.20 -39.02 6.28
N ALA A 286 30.68 -40.18 5.86
CA ALA A 286 29.48 -40.30 5.04
C ALA A 286 28.24 -39.73 5.76
N TYR A 287 28.13 -39.90 7.08
CA TYR A 287 27.13 -39.23 7.94
C TYR A 287 27.46 -37.77 8.30
N GLY A 288 28.33 -37.12 7.52
CA GLY A 288 28.58 -35.68 7.58
C GLY A 288 29.37 -35.18 8.80
N LEU A 289 30.02 -36.05 9.57
CA LEU A 289 30.96 -35.59 10.61
C LEU A 289 32.22 -35.00 9.97
N THR A 290 32.80 -33.98 10.59
CA THR A 290 34.10 -33.44 10.21
C THR A 290 35.24 -34.35 10.72
N LEU A 291 36.44 -34.16 10.17
CA LEU A 291 37.65 -34.83 10.65
C LEU A 291 38.06 -34.41 12.07
N GLU A 292 37.49 -33.31 12.57
CA GLU A 292 37.72 -32.80 13.93
C GLU A 292 36.78 -33.53 14.90
N ASP A 293 35.48 -33.58 14.60
CA ASP A 293 34.48 -34.36 15.37
C ASP A 293 34.88 -35.84 15.52
N ILE A 294 35.41 -36.45 14.44
CA ILE A 294 35.88 -37.85 14.45
C ILE A 294 37.17 -38.00 15.26
N GLY A 295 38.01 -36.97 15.28
CA GLY A 295 39.20 -36.93 16.12
C GLY A 295 38.83 -36.99 17.59
N GLU A 296 37.95 -36.10 18.04
CA GLU A 296 37.44 -36.06 19.41
C GLU A 296 36.72 -37.37 19.77
N ALA A 297 35.78 -37.82 18.94
CA ALA A 297 34.97 -39.01 19.21
C ALA A 297 35.76 -40.33 19.28
N LYS A 298 36.93 -40.42 18.62
CA LYS A 298 37.81 -41.61 18.65
C LYS A 298 39.12 -41.39 19.42
N GLY A 299 39.30 -40.26 20.09
CA GLY A 299 40.52 -39.95 20.86
C GLY A 299 41.80 -39.85 20.02
N ILE A 300 41.68 -39.41 18.76
CA ILE A 300 42.79 -39.29 17.79
C ILE A 300 42.90 -37.86 17.25
N THR A 301 44.06 -37.47 16.73
CA THR A 301 44.19 -36.13 16.11
C THR A 301 43.40 -36.04 14.80
N ARG A 302 42.92 -34.83 14.46
CA ARG A 302 42.29 -34.53 13.16
C ARG A 302 43.12 -35.01 11.96
N GLU A 303 44.44 -34.85 12.03
CA GLU A 303 45.38 -35.34 11.00
C GLU A 303 45.44 -36.88 10.97
N ARG A 304 45.34 -37.56 12.11
CA ARG A 304 45.27 -39.02 12.15
C ARG A 304 43.95 -39.55 11.59
N ALA A 305 42.83 -38.88 11.87
CA ALA A 305 41.53 -39.19 11.25
C ALA A 305 41.61 -39.06 9.70
N ARG A 306 42.24 -37.98 9.20
CA ARG A 306 42.46 -37.75 7.76
C ARG A 306 43.33 -38.84 7.11
N GLN A 307 44.36 -39.31 7.81
CA GLN A 307 45.20 -40.41 7.34
C GLN A 307 44.42 -41.73 7.23
N ILE A 308 43.55 -42.00 8.22
CA ILE A 308 42.70 -43.20 8.21
C ILE A 308 41.67 -43.12 7.08
N GLU A 309 40.99 -41.99 6.91
CA GLU A 309 40.09 -41.71 5.77
C GLU A 309 40.80 -41.95 4.43
N LYS A 310 42.01 -41.42 4.24
CA LYS A 310 42.78 -41.66 3.01
C LYS A 310 43.15 -43.14 2.81
N GLN A 311 43.48 -43.87 3.88
CA GLN A 311 43.82 -45.30 3.78
C GLN A 311 42.61 -46.16 3.41
N ILE A 312 41.44 -45.89 3.98
CA ILE A 312 40.21 -46.65 3.66
C ILE A 312 39.69 -46.30 2.26
N LEU A 313 39.77 -45.04 1.83
CA LEU A 313 39.46 -44.64 0.45
C LEU A 313 40.37 -45.33 -0.60
N LEU A 314 41.64 -45.59 -0.27
CA LEU A 314 42.53 -46.37 -1.15
C LEU A 314 42.12 -47.85 -1.24
N LYS A 315 41.62 -48.46 -0.15
CA LYS A 315 41.04 -49.81 -0.20
C LYS A 315 39.75 -49.83 -1.02
N MET A 316 38.88 -48.83 -0.83
CA MET A 316 37.65 -48.66 -1.62
C MET A 316 37.93 -48.49 -3.10
N LYS A 317 38.99 -47.76 -3.47
CA LYS A 317 39.46 -47.67 -4.85
C LYS A 317 39.78 -49.06 -5.42
N SER A 318 40.63 -49.83 -4.75
CA SER A 318 41.02 -51.17 -5.21
C SER A 318 39.84 -52.14 -5.28
N PHE A 319 38.84 -51.97 -4.40
CA PHE A 319 37.58 -52.71 -4.45
C PHE A 319 36.77 -52.37 -5.71
N ILE A 320 36.55 -51.09 -5.99
CA ILE A 320 35.78 -50.64 -7.18
C ILE A 320 36.48 -51.06 -8.48
N GLU A 321 37.81 -50.94 -8.56
CA GLU A 321 38.58 -51.37 -9.74
C GLU A 321 38.45 -52.88 -9.99
N ARG A 322 38.46 -53.70 -8.93
CA ARG A 322 38.29 -55.16 -9.03
C ARG A 322 36.87 -55.60 -9.40
N PHE A 323 35.85 -54.82 -9.03
CA PHE A 323 34.44 -55.08 -9.36
C PHE A 323 33.93 -54.27 -10.57
N SER A 324 34.82 -53.72 -11.42
CA SER A 324 34.40 -52.90 -12.56
C SER A 324 33.39 -53.61 -13.47
N ASP A 325 33.66 -54.86 -13.85
CA ASP A 325 32.80 -55.65 -14.74
C ASP A 325 31.39 -55.90 -14.15
N TYR A 326 31.30 -56.07 -12.83
CA TYR A 326 30.04 -56.20 -12.12
C TYR A 326 29.26 -54.88 -12.11
N LEU A 327 29.96 -53.75 -11.91
CA LEU A 327 29.36 -52.42 -11.97
C LEU A 327 28.95 -52.04 -13.41
N ASP A 328 29.69 -52.51 -14.44
CA ASP A 328 29.29 -52.44 -15.85
C ASP A 328 27.99 -53.18 -16.13
N GLN A 329 27.83 -54.38 -15.56
CA GLN A 329 26.62 -55.17 -15.71
C GLN A 329 25.41 -54.53 -15.00
N LYS A 330 25.60 -53.98 -13.80
CA LYS A 330 24.54 -53.36 -12.98
C LYS A 330 24.07 -52.00 -13.52
N PHE A 331 25.00 -51.18 -14.03
CA PHE A 331 24.70 -49.84 -14.57
C PHE A 331 24.79 -49.77 -16.10
N LYS A 332 24.59 -50.91 -16.76
CA LYS A 332 24.66 -51.03 -18.21
C LYS A 332 23.75 -50.00 -18.89
N ASP A 333 24.27 -49.42 -19.98
CA ASP A 333 23.57 -48.45 -20.83
C ASP A 333 23.20 -47.12 -20.11
N ARG A 334 23.73 -46.86 -18.90
CA ARG A 334 23.57 -45.59 -18.17
C ARG A 334 24.79 -44.67 -18.35
N ILE A 335 24.52 -43.39 -18.59
CA ILE A 335 25.55 -42.33 -18.71
C ILE A 335 25.89 -41.70 -17.34
N PHE A 336 24.95 -41.71 -16.42
CA PHE A 336 25.15 -41.29 -15.03
C PHE A 336 24.26 -42.11 -14.08
N ILE A 337 24.59 -42.06 -12.79
CA ILE A 337 23.78 -42.58 -11.69
C ILE A 337 23.63 -41.53 -10.58
N THR A 338 22.56 -41.63 -9.82
CA THR A 338 22.30 -40.84 -8.61
C THR A 338 22.71 -41.62 -7.36
N SER A 339 22.72 -40.96 -6.19
CA SER A 339 22.90 -41.64 -4.90
C SER A 339 21.79 -42.65 -4.57
N GLU A 340 20.60 -42.51 -5.17
CA GLU A 340 19.47 -43.45 -5.03
C GLU A 340 19.68 -44.72 -5.88
N ASP A 341 20.26 -44.57 -7.09
CA ASP A 341 20.64 -45.73 -7.92
C ASP A 341 21.73 -46.61 -7.28
N ILE A 342 22.56 -46.05 -6.40
CA ILE A 342 23.59 -46.78 -5.65
C ILE A 342 22.96 -47.77 -4.67
N SER A 343 21.76 -47.49 -4.13
CA SER A 343 21.06 -48.40 -3.22
C SER A 343 20.73 -49.75 -3.86
N ILE A 344 20.69 -49.86 -5.18
CA ILE A 344 20.50 -51.13 -5.91
C ILE A 344 21.65 -52.13 -5.65
N LEU A 345 22.82 -51.65 -5.20
CA LEU A 345 24.00 -52.49 -4.93
C LEU A 345 24.02 -53.12 -3.52
N PHE A 346 23.17 -52.67 -2.61
CA PHE A 346 23.26 -52.99 -1.17
C PHE A 346 21.90 -53.33 -0.56
N ASN A 347 21.90 -54.23 0.43
CA ASN A 347 20.69 -54.58 1.17
C ASN A 347 20.37 -53.56 2.30
N ASP A 348 21.23 -52.55 2.53
CA ASP A 348 21.05 -51.52 3.54
C ASP A 348 21.50 -50.11 3.08
N ASP A 349 20.74 -49.09 3.47
CA ASP A 349 21.00 -47.68 3.13
C ASP A 349 22.32 -47.15 3.72
N SER A 350 22.82 -47.76 4.80
CA SER A 350 24.07 -47.39 5.45
C SER A 350 25.25 -47.66 4.51
N SER A 351 25.31 -48.87 3.95
CA SER A 351 26.33 -49.30 2.99
C SER A 351 26.25 -48.49 1.69
N ALA A 352 25.04 -48.23 1.18
CA ALA A 352 24.83 -47.38 0.01
C ALA A 352 25.35 -45.95 0.24
N THR A 353 25.06 -45.34 1.40
CA THR A 353 25.54 -44.00 1.78
C THR A 353 27.06 -43.94 1.87
N VAL A 354 27.69 -44.98 2.44
CA VAL A 354 29.16 -45.10 2.53
C VAL A 354 29.81 -45.25 1.16
N PHE A 355 29.21 -46.04 0.27
CA PHE A 355 29.72 -46.23 -1.09
C PHE A 355 29.57 -44.95 -1.93
N ALA A 356 28.43 -44.26 -1.84
CA ALA A 356 28.22 -42.96 -2.49
C ALA A 356 29.26 -41.94 -2.03
N TYR A 357 29.47 -41.78 -0.72
CA TYR A 357 30.51 -40.91 -0.17
C TYR A 357 31.93 -41.28 -0.64
N ALA A 358 32.22 -42.59 -0.79
CA ALA A 358 33.49 -43.04 -1.33
C ALA A 358 33.67 -42.58 -2.79
N LEU A 359 32.62 -42.67 -3.63
CA LEU A 359 32.63 -42.16 -5.00
C LEU A 359 32.74 -40.62 -5.09
N GLU A 360 32.12 -39.86 -4.19
CA GLU A 360 32.24 -38.39 -4.12
C GLU A 360 33.69 -37.92 -3.96
N ASN A 361 34.52 -38.74 -3.30
CA ASN A 361 35.96 -38.51 -3.13
C ASN A 361 36.79 -38.78 -4.40
N ASN A 362 36.14 -39.02 -5.56
CA ASN A 362 36.77 -39.24 -6.88
C ASN A 362 37.84 -40.35 -6.86
N ILE A 363 37.56 -41.43 -6.13
CA ILE A 363 38.48 -42.58 -6.00
C ILE A 363 38.55 -43.45 -7.25
N SER A 364 37.54 -43.36 -8.13
CA SER A 364 37.48 -44.07 -9.41
C SER A 364 37.70 -43.10 -10.58
N GLN A 365 38.33 -43.56 -11.66
CA GLN A 365 38.39 -42.80 -12.91
C GLN A 365 37.09 -42.91 -13.73
N LYS A 366 36.36 -44.03 -13.53
CA LYS A 366 35.12 -44.39 -14.21
C LYS A 366 33.91 -43.62 -13.69
N PHE A 367 33.81 -43.47 -12.36
CA PHE A 367 32.75 -42.70 -11.71
C PHE A 367 33.29 -41.34 -11.27
N GLN A 368 32.87 -40.26 -11.93
CA GLN A 368 33.27 -38.89 -11.58
C GLN A 368 32.08 -38.09 -11.06
N PHE A 369 32.23 -37.46 -9.89
CA PHE A 369 31.11 -36.81 -9.21
C PHE A 369 30.90 -35.36 -9.66
N LEU A 370 29.77 -35.10 -10.32
CA LEU A 370 29.33 -33.76 -10.71
C LEU A 370 28.49 -33.14 -9.57
N LYS A 371 29.20 -32.59 -8.59
CA LYS A 371 28.64 -32.02 -7.35
C LYS A 371 27.49 -31.03 -7.56
N GLU A 372 27.53 -30.24 -8.62
CA GLU A 372 26.50 -29.24 -8.93
C GLU A 372 25.16 -29.85 -9.38
N LEU A 373 25.16 -31.11 -9.82
CA LEU A 373 23.95 -31.87 -10.15
C LEU A 373 23.64 -33.00 -9.17
N ASP A 374 24.58 -33.38 -8.31
CA ASP A 374 24.46 -34.53 -7.39
C ASP A 374 24.30 -35.86 -8.16
N ILE A 375 25.18 -36.06 -9.15
CA ILE A 375 25.23 -37.26 -10.02
C ILE A 375 26.67 -37.75 -10.19
N PHE A 376 26.82 -39.06 -10.37
CA PHE A 376 28.08 -39.71 -10.75
C PHE A 376 28.04 -40.04 -12.24
N LEU A 377 28.90 -39.39 -13.02
CA LEU A 377 29.08 -39.65 -14.44
C LEU A 377 29.84 -40.96 -14.64
N ILE A 378 29.38 -41.81 -15.57
CA ILE A 378 30.00 -43.09 -15.92
C ILE A 378 30.81 -42.92 -17.20
N ASP A 379 32.11 -43.24 -17.14
CA ASP A 379 33.09 -43.19 -18.25
C ASP A 379 33.17 -41.82 -18.98
N MET A 380 32.66 -40.76 -18.35
CA MET A 380 32.74 -39.37 -18.80
C MET A 380 33.57 -38.52 -17.84
N ASN A 381 34.27 -37.54 -18.40
CA ASN A 381 35.10 -36.62 -17.63
C ASN A 381 34.29 -35.42 -17.13
N GLU A 382 34.22 -35.23 -15.81
CA GLU A 382 33.50 -34.14 -15.14
C GLU A 382 33.92 -32.76 -15.65
N ARG A 383 35.21 -32.53 -15.88
CA ARG A 383 35.73 -31.26 -16.43
C ARG A 383 35.30 -31.03 -17.87
N LYS A 384 35.20 -32.08 -18.70
CA LYS A 384 34.70 -31.96 -20.08
C LYS A 384 33.24 -31.54 -20.08
N VAL A 385 32.40 -32.19 -19.26
CA VAL A 385 30.98 -31.83 -19.12
C VAL A 385 30.83 -30.40 -18.61
N LYS A 386 31.61 -29.99 -17.59
CA LYS A 386 31.62 -28.60 -17.09
C LYS A 386 32.05 -27.58 -18.14
N ASN A 387 33.06 -27.86 -18.95
CA ASN A 387 33.50 -26.96 -20.01
C ASN A 387 32.41 -26.78 -21.08
N ASN A 388 31.76 -27.87 -21.50
CA ASN A 388 30.66 -27.83 -22.47
C ASN A 388 29.44 -27.06 -21.91
N LEU A 389 29.11 -27.25 -20.63
CA LEU A 389 28.08 -26.45 -19.95
C LEU A 389 28.46 -24.96 -19.87
N GLN A 390 29.73 -24.64 -19.56
CA GLN A 390 30.20 -23.26 -19.47
C GLN A 390 30.14 -22.55 -20.82
N ASP A 391 30.49 -23.22 -21.93
CA ASP A 391 30.38 -22.69 -23.29
C ASP A 391 28.94 -22.29 -23.63
N ILE A 392 27.96 -23.16 -23.34
CA ILE A 392 26.52 -22.86 -23.48
C ILE A 392 26.14 -21.61 -22.66
N ILE A 393 26.61 -21.54 -21.41
CA ILE A 393 26.26 -20.47 -20.47
C ILE A 393 26.88 -19.11 -20.83
N GLU A 394 28.11 -19.09 -21.36
CA GLU A 394 28.81 -17.85 -21.70
C GLU A 394 28.43 -17.30 -23.07
N ASN A 395 28.25 -18.17 -24.07
CA ASN A 395 28.08 -17.76 -25.46
C ASN A 395 26.61 -17.68 -25.92
N TYR A 396 25.69 -18.39 -25.28
CA TYR A 396 24.30 -18.52 -25.77
C TYR A 396 23.22 -18.03 -24.78
N LEU A 397 23.50 -17.95 -23.48
CA LEU A 397 22.53 -17.52 -22.47
C LEU A 397 22.70 -16.05 -22.02
N PRO A 398 21.65 -15.21 -22.10
CA PRO A 398 21.71 -13.84 -21.58
C PRO A 398 21.96 -13.76 -20.07
N ASN A 399 22.45 -12.62 -19.58
CA ASN A 399 22.65 -12.37 -18.15
C ASN A 399 21.34 -12.42 -17.32
N THR A 400 20.19 -12.24 -17.97
CA THR A 400 18.83 -12.36 -17.41
C THR A 400 17.88 -12.78 -18.52
N PHE A 401 17.17 -13.89 -18.33
CA PHE A 401 16.25 -14.45 -19.33
C PHE A 401 15.11 -15.22 -18.65
N LYS A 402 14.00 -15.41 -19.37
CA LYS A 402 12.88 -16.24 -18.92
C LYS A 402 13.17 -17.68 -19.31
N PHE A 403 13.21 -18.58 -18.32
CA PHE A 403 13.79 -19.92 -18.53
C PHE A 403 13.00 -20.75 -19.54
N ASP A 404 11.66 -20.72 -19.45
CA ASP A 404 10.78 -21.48 -20.34
C ASP A 404 10.95 -21.10 -21.82
N ASP A 405 11.27 -19.83 -22.11
CA ASP A 405 11.40 -19.32 -23.48
C ASP A 405 12.68 -19.81 -24.18
N TYR A 406 13.59 -20.44 -23.44
CA TYR A 406 14.88 -20.96 -23.92
C TYR A 406 14.96 -22.49 -23.88
N LYS A 407 13.94 -23.20 -23.36
CA LYS A 407 13.99 -24.66 -23.14
C LYS A 407 14.32 -25.47 -24.40
N ASP A 408 13.68 -25.15 -25.53
CA ASP A 408 13.89 -25.88 -26.78
C ASP A 408 15.29 -25.63 -27.35
N ASN A 409 15.73 -24.38 -27.39
CA ASN A 409 17.08 -23.99 -27.82
C ASN A 409 18.17 -24.61 -26.92
N ILE A 410 17.92 -24.71 -25.60
CA ILE A 410 18.79 -25.39 -24.65
C ILE A 410 18.92 -26.89 -24.99
N ASN A 411 17.82 -27.58 -25.34
CA ASN A 411 17.88 -29.00 -25.73
C ASN A 411 18.75 -29.22 -26.97
N ASP A 412 18.63 -28.36 -27.98
CA ASP A 412 19.41 -28.47 -29.21
C ASP A 412 20.90 -28.20 -28.95
N LEU A 413 21.24 -27.15 -28.18
CA LEU A 413 22.61 -26.84 -27.78
C LEU A 413 23.27 -27.97 -26.96
N LEU A 414 22.52 -28.62 -26.06
CA LEU A 414 23.01 -29.75 -25.26
C LEU A 414 23.30 -30.99 -26.14
N ARG A 415 22.52 -31.20 -27.20
CA ARG A 415 22.76 -32.24 -28.22
C ARG A 415 23.98 -31.94 -29.08
N GLU A 416 24.13 -30.71 -29.57
CA GLU A 416 25.30 -30.29 -30.35
C GLU A 416 26.61 -30.47 -29.57
N GLN A 417 26.58 -30.25 -28.26
CA GLN A 417 27.71 -30.41 -27.35
C GLN A 417 27.90 -31.85 -26.82
N GLY A 418 27.06 -32.82 -27.24
CA GLY A 418 27.17 -34.23 -26.85
C GLY A 418 26.96 -34.49 -25.36
N ILE A 419 26.07 -33.71 -24.72
CA ILE A 419 25.71 -33.80 -23.29
C ILE A 419 24.17 -33.80 -23.11
N ASP A 420 23.46 -34.41 -24.05
CA ASP A 420 21.98 -34.50 -24.13
C ASP A 420 21.32 -35.33 -23.01
N PHE A 421 22.12 -36.10 -22.26
CA PHE A 421 21.68 -36.72 -21.00
C PHE A 421 21.34 -35.69 -19.91
N ILE A 422 21.84 -34.46 -20.02
CA ILE A 422 21.47 -33.34 -19.15
C ILE A 422 20.17 -32.75 -19.69
N THR A 423 19.11 -32.79 -18.88
CA THR A 423 17.84 -32.13 -19.25
C THR A 423 17.89 -30.62 -18.98
N PRO A 424 16.98 -29.81 -19.55
CA PRO A 424 16.89 -28.38 -19.21
C PRO A 424 16.69 -28.16 -17.70
N ASP A 425 15.92 -29.01 -17.02
CA ASP A 425 15.71 -28.89 -15.58
C ASP A 425 16.98 -29.24 -14.77
N MET A 426 17.83 -30.14 -15.28
CA MET A 426 19.18 -30.31 -14.75
C MET A 426 20.05 -29.07 -14.99
N LEU A 427 20.07 -28.51 -16.20
CA LEU A 427 20.79 -27.25 -16.46
C LEU A 427 20.31 -26.12 -15.54
N LYS A 428 19.00 -26.05 -15.25
CA LYS A 428 18.44 -25.11 -14.25
C LYS A 428 19.01 -25.38 -12.84
N LYS A 429 19.04 -26.63 -12.37
CA LYS A 429 19.67 -27.03 -11.10
C LYS A 429 21.15 -26.62 -11.07
N TYR A 430 21.88 -26.85 -12.15
CA TYR A 430 23.29 -26.45 -12.32
C TYR A 430 23.48 -24.93 -12.20
N LEU A 431 22.71 -24.14 -12.96
CA LEU A 431 22.75 -22.67 -12.92
C LEU A 431 22.56 -22.11 -11.50
N LEU A 432 21.58 -22.64 -10.76
CA LEU A 432 21.31 -22.22 -9.38
C LEU A 432 22.48 -22.55 -8.44
N ASN A 433 23.09 -23.73 -8.60
CA ASN A 433 24.21 -24.19 -7.77
C ASN A 433 25.53 -23.48 -8.08
N ILE A 434 25.78 -23.03 -9.32
CA ILE A 434 26.91 -22.14 -9.65
C ILE A 434 26.66 -20.67 -9.26
N GLY A 435 25.48 -20.34 -8.72
CA GLY A 435 25.22 -19.06 -8.07
C GLY A 435 24.17 -18.15 -8.72
N TYR A 436 23.53 -18.54 -9.82
CA TYR A 436 22.43 -17.77 -10.42
C TYR A 436 21.23 -17.65 -9.45
N LYS A 437 20.30 -16.76 -9.77
CA LYS A 437 19.10 -16.48 -8.98
C LYS A 437 17.85 -16.60 -9.85
N GLU A 438 16.93 -17.43 -9.39
CA GLU A 438 15.57 -17.54 -9.92
C GLU A 438 14.66 -16.55 -9.20
N GLN A 439 13.87 -15.81 -9.98
CA GLN A 439 12.87 -14.86 -9.51
C GLN A 439 11.63 -15.01 -10.40
N GLY A 440 10.68 -15.82 -9.94
CA GLY A 440 9.53 -16.23 -10.74
C GLY A 440 9.97 -17.01 -11.98
N LYS A 441 9.55 -16.54 -13.16
CA LYS A 441 9.81 -17.16 -14.47
C LYS A 441 11.22 -16.85 -14.99
N TYR A 442 11.98 -15.96 -14.34
CA TYR A 442 13.28 -15.48 -14.79
C TYR A 442 14.46 -16.08 -14.01
N ILE A 443 15.54 -16.37 -14.74
CA ILE A 443 16.86 -16.72 -14.20
C ILE A 443 17.84 -15.60 -14.53
N SER A 444 18.74 -15.30 -13.59
CA SER A 444 19.67 -14.16 -13.67
C SER A 444 21.00 -14.45 -12.98
N LYS A 445 22.12 -13.92 -13.51
CA LYS A 445 23.47 -14.06 -12.91
C LYS A 445 23.55 -13.43 -11.51
N GLN A 446 22.77 -12.38 -11.27
CA GLN A 446 22.69 -11.65 -10.01
C GLN A 446 21.23 -11.35 -9.67
N LYS A 447 20.94 -11.18 -8.38
CA LYS A 447 19.59 -10.87 -7.91
C LYS A 447 19.08 -9.54 -8.50
N LEU A 448 17.99 -9.60 -9.27
CA LEU A 448 17.33 -8.44 -9.87
C LEU A 448 16.79 -7.50 -8.79
N THR A 449 17.14 -6.23 -8.90
CA THR A 449 16.58 -5.16 -8.07
C THR A 449 15.20 -4.75 -8.60
N LEU A 450 14.46 -3.96 -7.80
CA LEU A 450 13.18 -3.38 -8.27
C LEU A 450 13.37 -2.46 -9.49
N ALA A 451 14.55 -1.86 -9.67
CA ALA A 451 14.88 -1.06 -10.85
C ALA A 451 15.03 -1.92 -12.11
N ASP A 452 15.65 -3.09 -11.99
CA ASP A 452 15.86 -4.03 -13.11
C ASP A 452 14.52 -4.65 -13.53
N ILE A 453 13.73 -5.13 -12.56
CA ILE A 453 12.36 -5.62 -12.77
C ILE A 453 11.51 -4.53 -13.44
N ALA A 454 11.61 -3.28 -12.98
CA ALA A 454 10.89 -2.17 -13.60
C ALA A 454 11.25 -1.97 -15.07
N LYS A 455 12.55 -1.94 -15.42
CA LYS A 455 13.00 -1.79 -16.80
C LYS A 455 12.51 -2.92 -17.70
N ILE A 456 12.52 -4.17 -17.22
CA ILE A 456 12.06 -5.34 -17.98
C ILE A 456 10.55 -5.25 -18.25
N ILE A 457 9.74 -5.09 -17.19
CA ILE A 457 8.27 -4.99 -17.30
C ILE A 457 7.86 -3.83 -18.20
N ILE A 458 8.50 -2.67 -18.05
CA ILE A 458 8.12 -1.46 -18.81
C ILE A 458 8.52 -1.62 -20.29
N ARG A 459 9.66 -2.24 -20.60
CA ARG A 459 10.05 -2.55 -21.98
C ARG A 459 9.13 -3.55 -22.67
N GLN A 460 8.58 -4.51 -21.95
CA GLN A 460 7.70 -5.56 -22.49
C GLN A 460 6.23 -5.12 -22.58
N HIS A 461 5.69 -4.52 -21.52
CA HIS A 461 4.25 -4.27 -21.35
C HIS A 461 3.86 -2.79 -21.49
N PHE A 462 4.81 -1.86 -21.37
CA PHE A 462 4.54 -0.41 -21.40
C PHE A 462 5.57 0.39 -22.22
N PRO A 463 5.76 0.07 -23.52
CA PRO A 463 6.82 0.68 -24.34
C PRO A 463 6.68 2.20 -24.54
N GLU A 464 5.50 2.78 -24.26
CA GLU A 464 5.19 4.21 -24.45
C GLU A 464 5.59 5.10 -23.24
N LYS A 465 5.02 6.31 -23.15
CA LYS A 465 5.19 7.24 -22.02
C LYS A 465 4.28 6.83 -20.86
N ILE A 466 4.84 6.47 -19.71
CA ILE A 466 4.08 6.03 -18.52
C ILE A 466 3.96 7.11 -17.44
N LYS A 467 2.80 7.19 -16.78
CA LYS A 467 2.58 8.07 -15.63
C LYS A 467 2.81 7.31 -14.33
N VAL A 468 3.99 7.48 -13.73
CA VAL A 468 4.50 6.62 -12.65
C VAL A 468 3.77 6.78 -11.30
N ASN A 469 2.94 7.81 -11.15
CA ASN A 469 2.06 8.03 -10.00
C ASN A 469 0.58 7.68 -10.29
N ASP A 470 0.28 7.05 -11.42
CA ASP A 470 -1.07 6.61 -11.75
C ASP A 470 -1.45 5.33 -10.99
N PRO A 471 -2.56 5.29 -10.23
CA PRO A 471 -2.94 4.10 -9.46
C PRO A 471 -3.16 2.85 -10.32
N GLU A 472 -3.70 3.00 -11.54
CA GLU A 472 -3.93 1.87 -12.44
C GLU A 472 -2.63 1.30 -13.00
N PHE A 473 -1.69 2.15 -13.44
CA PHE A 473 -0.33 1.71 -13.78
C PHE A 473 0.33 0.96 -12.61
N ILE A 474 0.25 1.48 -11.37
CA ILE A 474 0.87 0.83 -10.19
C ILE A 474 0.20 -0.51 -9.88
N ARG A 475 -1.13 -0.61 -10.05
CA ARG A 475 -1.91 -1.85 -9.89
C ARG A 475 -1.47 -2.91 -10.90
N GLN A 476 -1.40 -2.55 -12.18
CA GLN A 476 -0.95 -3.45 -13.25
C GLN A 476 0.52 -3.86 -13.07
N PHE A 477 1.40 -2.91 -12.75
CA PHE A 477 2.81 -3.16 -12.46
C PHE A 477 2.99 -4.19 -11.33
N LYS A 478 2.28 -4.03 -10.21
CA LYS A 478 2.32 -5.00 -9.09
C LYS A 478 1.82 -6.38 -9.49
N MET A 479 0.78 -6.45 -10.33
CA MET A 479 0.22 -7.70 -10.82
C MET A 479 1.23 -8.46 -11.69
N ILE A 480 1.82 -7.79 -12.69
CA ILE A 480 2.84 -8.35 -13.57
C ILE A 480 4.09 -8.74 -12.76
N ALA A 481 4.57 -7.87 -11.85
CA ALA A 481 5.73 -8.19 -11.01
C ALA A 481 5.48 -9.41 -10.08
N LYS A 482 4.24 -9.61 -9.61
CA LYS A 482 3.88 -10.79 -8.81
C LYS A 482 3.83 -12.07 -9.66
N ASP A 483 3.22 -12.02 -10.84
CA ASP A 483 3.10 -13.18 -11.75
C ASP A 483 4.44 -13.57 -12.40
N GLU A 484 5.17 -12.61 -12.95
CA GLU A 484 6.39 -12.90 -13.71
C GLU A 484 7.63 -13.09 -12.83
N PHE A 485 7.77 -12.33 -11.74
CA PHE A 485 8.98 -12.30 -10.91
C PHE A 485 8.78 -12.85 -9.49
N GLY A 486 7.59 -13.36 -9.17
CA GLY A 486 7.24 -13.81 -7.81
C GLY A 486 7.24 -12.68 -6.77
N PHE A 487 7.17 -11.41 -7.19
CA PHE A 487 7.37 -10.26 -6.32
C PHE A 487 6.14 -9.95 -5.43
N SER A 488 5.95 -10.73 -4.38
CA SER A 488 4.81 -10.67 -3.45
C SER A 488 4.99 -9.71 -2.26
N ARG A 489 5.56 -8.52 -2.48
CA ARG A 489 5.73 -7.51 -1.41
C ARG A 489 4.52 -6.58 -1.25
N GLU A 490 3.42 -7.16 -0.75
CA GLU A 490 2.15 -6.46 -0.47
C GLU A 490 2.30 -5.28 0.53
N LYS A 491 3.40 -5.24 1.30
CA LYS A 491 3.75 -4.16 2.24
C LYS A 491 4.53 -2.97 1.65
N ILE A 492 4.90 -2.99 0.36
CA ILE A 492 5.59 -1.83 -0.25
C ILE A 492 4.57 -0.73 -0.60
N LEU A 493 4.80 0.45 -0.03
CA LEU A 493 4.06 1.67 -0.35
C LEU A 493 4.26 2.07 -1.83
N ASP A 494 3.17 2.44 -2.50
CA ASP A 494 3.14 2.84 -3.91
C ASP A 494 4.21 3.89 -4.24
N ARG A 495 4.36 4.90 -3.37
CA ARG A 495 5.38 5.94 -3.47
C ARG A 495 6.81 5.38 -3.63
N TYR A 496 7.16 4.29 -2.96
CA TYR A 496 8.48 3.67 -3.08
C TYR A 496 8.70 3.03 -4.45
N ILE A 497 7.67 2.37 -4.99
CA ILE A 497 7.68 1.82 -6.36
C ILE A 497 7.82 2.99 -7.34
N SER A 498 6.97 4.02 -7.22
CA SER A 498 7.03 5.20 -8.07
C SER A 498 8.39 5.89 -8.04
N THR A 499 9.03 6.04 -6.88
CA THR A 499 10.39 6.58 -6.78
C THR A 499 11.41 5.69 -7.49
N ARG A 500 11.40 4.37 -7.27
CA ARG A 500 12.38 3.47 -7.90
C ARG A 500 12.23 3.36 -9.41
N ILE A 501 10.99 3.40 -9.92
CA ILE A 501 10.72 3.49 -11.36
C ILE A 501 11.22 4.85 -11.90
N SER A 502 10.94 5.95 -11.19
CA SER A 502 11.40 7.31 -11.57
C SER A 502 12.93 7.45 -11.60
N ASP A 503 13.64 6.81 -10.66
CA ASP A 503 15.11 6.78 -10.61
C ASP A 503 15.72 6.02 -11.80
N SER A 504 14.96 5.08 -12.38
CA SER A 504 15.43 4.10 -13.37
C SER A 504 15.10 4.46 -14.82
N LEU A 505 14.25 5.47 -15.02
CA LEU A 505 13.70 5.89 -16.30
C LEU A 505 13.98 7.36 -16.58
N LEU A 506 13.74 7.77 -17.83
CA LEU A 506 13.92 9.14 -18.27
C LEU A 506 12.62 9.95 -18.11
N LEU A 507 12.72 11.10 -17.44
CA LEU A 507 11.60 12.05 -17.29
C LEU A 507 11.25 12.66 -18.66
N CYS A 508 9.99 12.53 -19.09
CA CYS A 508 9.50 13.10 -20.36
C CYS A 508 8.26 13.99 -20.20
N GLY A 509 7.77 14.19 -18.97
CA GLY A 509 6.64 15.07 -18.67
C GLY A 509 6.39 15.15 -17.16
N ARG A 510 5.33 15.86 -16.74
CA ARG A 510 5.03 16.09 -15.30
C ARG A 510 4.60 14.79 -14.59
N GLY A 511 5.59 14.08 -14.04
CA GLY A 511 5.40 12.73 -13.47
C GLY A 511 5.24 11.64 -14.53
N ILE A 512 5.66 11.93 -15.77
CA ILE A 512 5.60 11.03 -16.92
C ILE A 512 7.03 10.65 -17.29
N TYR A 513 7.27 9.36 -17.48
CA TYR A 513 8.58 8.77 -17.72
C TYR A 513 8.55 7.85 -18.95
N THR A 514 9.70 7.63 -19.56
CA THR A 514 9.87 6.72 -20.68
C THR A 514 11.25 6.05 -20.63
N LEU A 515 11.46 5.06 -21.48
CA LEU A 515 12.74 4.37 -21.59
C LEU A 515 13.80 5.27 -22.25
N PRO A 516 15.06 5.27 -21.78
CA PRO A 516 16.15 6.01 -22.43
C PRO A 516 16.30 5.70 -23.92
N GLU A 517 15.99 4.47 -24.33
CA GLU A 517 16.01 3.99 -25.72
C GLU A 517 14.99 4.70 -26.62
N ASN A 518 13.94 5.32 -26.06
CA ASN A 518 12.92 6.07 -26.79
C ASN A 518 13.34 7.53 -27.10
N VAL A 519 14.54 7.97 -26.69
CA VAL A 519 15.02 9.33 -26.97
C VAL A 519 15.52 9.42 -28.41
N SER A 520 14.99 10.38 -29.17
CA SER A 520 15.48 10.73 -30.50
C SER A 520 15.95 12.18 -30.48
N ILE A 521 17.25 12.43 -30.66
CA ILE A 521 17.85 13.76 -30.78
C ILE A 521 19.14 13.69 -31.61
N SER A 522 19.38 14.68 -32.47
CA SER A 522 20.64 14.79 -33.21
C SER A 522 21.82 15.10 -32.28
N LYS A 523 22.98 14.45 -32.48
CA LYS A 523 24.20 14.71 -31.68
C LYS A 523 24.64 16.18 -31.79
N ASN A 524 24.43 16.80 -32.95
CA ASN A 524 24.75 18.21 -33.19
C ASN A 524 23.88 19.13 -32.34
N LEU A 525 22.55 18.96 -32.32
CA LEU A 525 21.66 19.74 -31.47
C LEU A 525 21.99 19.57 -29.98
N LEU A 526 22.34 18.35 -29.55
CA LEU A 526 22.74 18.09 -28.17
C LEU A 526 24.03 18.84 -27.79
N LEU A 527 25.01 18.92 -28.69
CA LEU A 527 26.24 19.70 -28.51
C LEU A 527 25.99 21.21 -28.56
N ASP A 528 25.11 21.69 -29.44
CA ASP A 528 24.75 23.12 -29.51
C ASP A 528 24.05 23.59 -28.23
N ILE A 529 23.19 22.74 -27.64
CA ILE A 529 22.55 23.01 -26.35
C ILE A 529 23.59 23.03 -25.22
N LYS A 530 24.56 22.10 -25.24
CA LYS A 530 25.67 22.07 -24.28
C LYS A 530 26.52 23.34 -24.38
N GLN A 531 26.91 23.75 -25.59
CA GLN A 531 27.67 24.97 -25.80
C GLN A 531 26.90 26.21 -25.32
N TYR A 532 25.60 26.30 -25.60
CA TYR A 532 24.77 27.39 -25.07
C TYR A 532 24.73 27.41 -23.54
N ILE A 533 24.71 26.25 -22.87
CA ILE A 533 24.79 26.16 -21.40
C ILE A 533 26.18 26.63 -20.93
N ASP A 534 27.25 26.19 -21.57
CA ASP A 534 28.62 26.52 -21.19
C ASP A 534 28.93 28.02 -21.39
N ASP A 535 28.51 28.62 -22.50
CA ASP A 535 28.72 30.04 -22.87
C ASP A 535 27.85 31.03 -22.07
N CYS A 536 26.81 30.57 -21.37
CA CYS A 536 25.88 31.42 -20.60
C CYS A 536 26.59 32.07 -19.39
N PRO A 537 26.51 33.38 -19.14
CA PRO A 537 27.20 34.01 -18.01
C PRO A 537 26.64 33.59 -16.64
N GLU A 538 25.38 33.15 -16.57
CA GLU A 538 24.75 32.66 -15.35
C GLU A 538 25.16 31.22 -14.99
N ASN A 539 25.52 30.98 -13.73
CA ASN A 539 25.78 29.64 -13.22
C ASN A 539 24.52 28.76 -13.14
N THR A 540 23.34 29.35 -12.94
CA THR A 540 22.06 28.64 -12.82
C THR A 540 21.13 29.04 -13.96
N ILE A 541 20.72 28.06 -14.78
CA ILE A 541 19.88 28.27 -15.98
C ILE A 541 18.59 27.46 -15.84
N LEU A 542 17.43 28.07 -16.11
CA LEU A 542 16.12 27.39 -16.06
C LEU A 542 15.91 26.51 -17.31
N PHE A 543 15.40 25.28 -17.15
CA PHE A 543 15.15 24.39 -18.31
C PHE A 543 14.19 25.00 -19.33
N LYS A 544 13.20 25.77 -18.86
CA LYS A 544 12.26 26.47 -19.72
C LYS A 544 12.93 27.57 -20.57
N ASN A 545 14.02 28.21 -20.10
CA ASN A 545 14.81 29.14 -20.94
C ASN A 545 15.48 28.40 -22.09
N ILE A 546 16.14 27.28 -21.78
CA ILE A 546 16.85 26.44 -22.77
C ILE A 546 15.84 25.86 -23.78
N PHE A 547 14.72 25.33 -23.29
CA PHE A 547 13.66 24.78 -24.14
C PHE A 547 13.10 25.82 -25.11
N LEU A 548 12.76 27.02 -24.64
CA LEU A 548 12.25 28.10 -25.51
C LEU A 548 13.30 28.57 -26.52
N LYS A 549 14.58 28.66 -26.13
CA LYS A 549 15.68 29.03 -27.03
C LYS A 549 15.85 28.05 -28.19
N PHE A 550 15.66 26.75 -27.94
CA PHE A 550 15.85 25.69 -28.94
C PHE A 550 14.54 25.10 -29.50
N GLN A 551 13.37 25.62 -29.12
CA GLN A 551 12.06 25.01 -29.38
C GLN A 551 11.83 24.60 -30.84
N HIS A 552 12.14 25.48 -31.79
CA HIS A 552 11.98 25.20 -33.22
C HIS A 552 12.92 24.10 -33.76
N ARG A 553 14.12 23.97 -33.16
CA ARG A 553 15.07 22.91 -33.51
C ARG A 553 14.72 21.59 -32.84
N LEU A 554 14.35 21.63 -31.57
CA LEU A 554 13.84 20.47 -30.83
C LEU A 554 12.64 19.84 -31.55
N ALA A 555 11.67 20.64 -31.99
CA ALA A 555 10.50 20.16 -32.73
C ALA A 555 10.81 19.59 -34.14
N LYS A 556 12.00 19.85 -34.70
CA LYS A 556 12.40 19.40 -36.04
C LYS A 556 13.44 18.26 -36.04
N GLU A 557 14.33 18.27 -35.06
CA GLU A 557 15.51 17.38 -34.97
C GLU A 557 15.43 16.39 -33.79
N SER A 558 14.32 16.36 -33.05
CA SER A 558 14.14 15.49 -31.88
C SER A 558 12.66 15.14 -31.61
N ASN A 559 12.40 14.23 -30.66
CA ASN A 559 11.07 13.99 -30.11
C ASN A 559 10.78 14.77 -28.81
N ILE A 560 11.61 15.76 -28.47
CA ILE A 560 11.51 16.54 -27.22
C ILE A 560 10.46 17.65 -27.38
N ASP A 561 9.30 17.42 -26.77
CA ASP A 561 8.10 18.27 -26.88
C ASP A 561 7.91 19.26 -25.71
N ASN A 562 8.67 19.13 -24.61
CA ASN A 562 8.55 19.99 -23.42
C ASN A 562 9.84 20.10 -22.59
N GLU A 563 9.88 21.06 -21.65
CA GLU A 563 11.05 21.34 -20.81
C GLU A 563 11.39 20.23 -19.80
N HIS A 564 10.42 19.42 -19.36
CA HIS A 564 10.69 18.27 -18.50
C HIS A 564 11.35 17.12 -19.27
N PHE A 565 11.02 16.96 -20.55
CA PHE A 565 11.69 16.01 -21.43
C PHE A 565 13.11 16.47 -21.75
N LEU A 566 13.32 17.77 -22.04
CA LEU A 566 14.66 18.33 -22.17
C LEU A 566 15.50 18.12 -20.91
N HIS A 567 14.92 18.32 -19.72
CA HIS A 567 15.57 17.99 -18.45
C HIS A 567 16.00 16.51 -18.37
N GLY A 568 15.10 15.57 -18.67
CA GLY A 568 15.42 14.14 -18.66
C GLY A 568 16.55 13.76 -19.62
N VAL A 569 16.55 14.32 -20.83
CA VAL A 569 17.58 14.10 -21.86
C VAL A 569 18.92 14.70 -21.43
N LEU A 570 18.97 15.96 -20.99
CA LEU A 570 20.22 16.58 -20.55
C LEU A 570 20.81 15.85 -19.33
N LYS A 571 19.97 15.36 -18.41
CA LYS A 571 20.42 14.56 -17.26
C LYS A 571 20.97 13.19 -17.67
N LEU A 572 20.43 12.57 -18.72
CA LEU A 572 20.93 11.30 -19.26
C LEU A 572 22.34 11.45 -19.86
N TYR A 573 22.56 12.49 -20.68
CA TYR A 573 23.83 12.67 -21.39
C TYR A 573 24.90 13.41 -20.58
N PHE A 574 24.51 14.40 -19.76
CA PHE A 574 25.43 15.31 -19.06
C PHE A 574 25.32 15.26 -17.54
N GLY A 575 24.71 14.21 -16.98
CA GLY A 575 24.49 14.03 -15.53
C GLY A 575 25.77 14.03 -14.66
N ASN A 576 26.94 13.83 -15.28
CA ASN A 576 28.25 13.89 -14.62
C ASN A 576 28.95 15.26 -14.75
N GLU A 577 28.48 16.12 -15.66
CA GLU A 577 29.08 17.44 -15.93
C GLU A 577 28.34 18.58 -15.22
N TYR A 578 27.02 18.46 -15.04
CA TYR A 578 26.19 19.51 -14.44
C TYR A 578 25.34 19.00 -13.26
N TYR A 579 24.92 19.94 -12.40
CA TYR A 579 24.04 19.66 -11.27
C TYR A 579 22.57 19.97 -11.60
N PHE A 580 21.78 18.91 -11.70
CA PHE A 580 20.37 18.94 -12.09
C PHE A 580 19.44 19.14 -10.89
N ASN A 581 18.60 20.16 -10.95
CA ASN A 581 17.47 20.40 -10.04
C ASN A 581 16.15 20.22 -10.79
N ARG A 582 15.02 20.32 -10.07
CA ARG A 582 13.66 20.17 -10.64
C ARG A 582 13.41 21.05 -11.87
N ASP A 583 13.82 22.32 -11.79
CA ASP A 583 13.47 23.37 -12.78
C ASP A 583 14.73 24.06 -13.37
N SER A 584 15.95 23.70 -12.91
CA SER A 584 17.21 24.33 -13.34
C SER A 584 18.40 23.37 -13.47
N ILE A 585 19.33 23.75 -14.35
CA ILE A 585 20.68 23.18 -14.47
C ILE A 585 21.70 24.15 -13.86
N ASN A 586 22.76 23.63 -13.25
CA ASN A 586 23.78 24.42 -12.57
C ASN A 586 25.17 23.90 -12.94
N LYS A 587 26.11 24.79 -13.27
CA LYS A 587 27.48 24.38 -13.63
C LYS A 587 28.30 24.06 -12.37
N ASN A 588 28.34 25.00 -11.43
CA ASN A 588 29.00 24.89 -10.14
C ASN A 588 28.00 24.61 -9.01
N LYS A 589 28.28 23.60 -8.19
CA LYS A 589 27.45 23.20 -7.03
C LYS A 589 27.39 24.27 -5.92
N SER A 590 28.49 25.00 -5.73
CA SER A 590 28.68 26.02 -4.69
C SER A 590 27.99 27.35 -4.99
N GLU A 591 27.86 27.71 -6.27
CA GLU A 591 27.35 29.00 -6.74
C GLU A 591 25.89 28.91 -7.22
N ARG A 592 25.16 27.88 -6.78
CA ARG A 592 23.75 27.66 -7.12
C ARG A 592 22.92 28.86 -6.62
N LYS A 593 22.16 29.48 -7.52
CA LYS A 593 21.08 30.41 -7.15
C LYS A 593 19.73 29.73 -7.14
N ASN A 594 18.88 30.01 -6.16
CA ASN A 594 17.47 29.59 -6.20
C ASN A 594 16.62 30.58 -7.03
N SER A 595 15.44 30.14 -7.47
CA SER A 595 14.55 30.97 -8.30
C SER A 595 14.21 32.33 -7.67
N HIS A 596 14.09 32.39 -6.34
CA HIS A 596 13.84 33.65 -5.64
C HIS A 596 15.07 34.59 -5.61
N GLU A 597 16.29 34.06 -5.60
CA GLU A 597 17.52 34.86 -5.69
C GLU A 597 17.73 35.40 -7.12
N ILE A 598 17.38 34.61 -8.15
CA ILE A 598 17.41 35.06 -9.55
C ILE A 598 16.44 36.25 -9.72
N LEU A 599 15.22 36.13 -9.19
CA LEU A 599 14.23 37.21 -9.23
C LEU A 599 14.65 38.43 -8.40
N GLU A 600 15.24 38.24 -7.23
CA GLU A 600 15.76 39.33 -6.39
C GLU A 600 16.83 40.15 -7.13
N ASN A 601 17.83 39.48 -7.70
CA ASN A 601 18.90 40.13 -8.47
C ASN A 601 18.32 40.92 -9.66
N TYR A 602 17.37 40.33 -10.39
CA TYR A 602 16.68 40.98 -11.49
C TYR A 602 15.93 42.25 -11.03
N LEU A 603 15.04 42.14 -10.04
CA LEU A 603 14.27 43.28 -9.52
C LEU A 603 15.17 44.36 -8.91
N GLY A 604 16.26 43.96 -8.23
CA GLY A 604 17.29 44.85 -7.71
C GLY A 604 17.98 45.64 -8.83
N SER A 605 18.32 45.01 -9.96
CA SER A 605 18.94 45.67 -11.12
C SER A 605 18.02 46.70 -11.79
N LYS A 606 16.70 46.49 -11.76
CA LYS A 606 15.72 47.38 -12.40
C LYS A 606 15.41 48.62 -11.57
N GLY A 607 15.55 48.55 -10.24
CA GLY A 607 15.37 49.69 -9.33
C GLY A 607 13.95 50.28 -9.29
N LYS A 608 12.96 49.60 -9.88
CA LYS A 608 11.57 50.03 -9.99
C LYS A 608 10.64 48.80 -9.95
N PRO A 609 9.32 48.97 -9.70
CA PRO A 609 8.36 47.89 -9.90
C PRO A 609 8.35 47.41 -11.36
N VAL A 610 8.22 46.10 -11.55
CA VAL A 610 8.27 45.44 -12.86
C VAL A 610 7.03 44.57 -13.05
N SER A 611 6.46 44.57 -14.25
CA SER A 611 5.30 43.73 -14.55
C SER A 611 5.71 42.26 -14.69
N LYS A 612 4.75 41.36 -14.48
CA LYS A 612 4.90 39.93 -14.75
C LYS A 612 5.26 39.66 -16.22
N GLU A 613 4.74 40.48 -17.12
CA GLU A 613 4.97 40.41 -18.56
C GLU A 613 6.43 40.76 -18.90
N ASP A 614 6.98 41.84 -18.32
CA ASP A 614 8.39 42.21 -18.44
C ASP A 614 9.32 41.15 -17.80
N ILE A 615 8.94 40.64 -16.62
CA ILE A 615 9.68 39.54 -15.96
C ILE A 615 9.69 38.30 -16.87
N ASN A 616 8.57 37.97 -17.53
CA ASN A 616 8.53 36.84 -18.48
C ASN A 616 9.27 37.13 -19.79
N ALA A 617 9.42 38.40 -20.20
CA ALA A 617 10.17 38.76 -21.40
C ALA A 617 11.69 38.57 -21.19
N GLU A 618 12.21 38.99 -20.03
CA GLU A 618 13.64 38.86 -19.71
C GLU A 618 14.00 37.55 -18.99
N LEU A 619 13.05 36.95 -18.26
CA LEU A 619 13.20 35.66 -17.56
C LEU A 619 12.05 34.70 -17.92
N PRO A 620 11.95 34.23 -19.18
CA PRO A 620 10.82 33.45 -19.68
C PRO A 620 10.59 32.12 -18.97
N GLY A 621 11.56 31.64 -18.21
CA GLY A 621 11.45 30.45 -17.36
C GLY A 621 10.59 30.64 -16.11
N PHE A 622 10.26 31.87 -15.71
CA PHE A 622 9.40 32.10 -14.55
C PHE A 622 7.94 31.71 -14.84
N THR A 623 7.25 31.33 -13.77
CA THR A 623 5.82 30.99 -13.77
C THR A 623 5.12 31.78 -12.66
N SER A 624 3.81 31.98 -12.78
CA SER A 624 3.00 32.63 -11.73
C SER A 624 3.24 32.00 -10.34
N ILE A 625 3.45 30.67 -10.29
CA ILE A 625 3.73 29.92 -9.05
C ILE A 625 5.12 30.27 -8.50
N MET A 626 6.14 30.34 -9.36
CA MET A 626 7.50 30.73 -8.95
C MET A 626 7.55 32.17 -8.43
N LEU A 627 6.80 33.09 -9.04
CA LEU A 627 6.69 34.47 -8.58
C LEU A 627 6.03 34.55 -7.19
N SER A 628 4.87 33.93 -7.01
CA SER A 628 4.17 33.88 -5.72
C SER A 628 4.98 33.18 -4.62
N ASN A 629 5.70 32.12 -4.95
CA ASN A 629 6.60 31.45 -4.00
C ASN A 629 7.80 32.35 -3.66
N SER A 630 8.34 33.11 -4.62
CA SER A 630 9.48 34.00 -4.37
C SER A 630 9.12 35.13 -3.41
N VAL A 631 7.93 35.73 -3.53
CA VAL A 631 7.41 36.73 -2.55
C VAL A 631 7.23 36.12 -1.15
N ASN A 632 6.78 34.86 -1.06
CA ASN A 632 6.58 34.21 0.24
C ASN A 632 7.87 33.71 0.90
N SER A 633 8.90 33.38 0.12
CA SER A 633 10.17 32.83 0.63
C SER A 633 11.28 33.87 0.80
N ASN A 634 11.22 35.01 0.10
CA ASN A 634 12.29 36.01 0.12
C ASN A 634 11.78 37.38 0.64
N PRO A 635 12.22 37.84 1.83
CA PRO A 635 11.78 39.11 2.39
C PRO A 635 12.30 40.34 1.62
N ASN A 636 13.20 40.18 0.66
CA ASN A 636 13.69 41.26 -0.19
C ASN A 636 12.79 41.51 -1.43
N ILE A 637 11.78 40.66 -1.65
CA ILE A 637 10.83 40.76 -2.75
C ILE A 637 9.44 41.04 -2.19
N LEU A 638 8.76 42.05 -2.74
CA LEU A 638 7.34 42.30 -2.47
C LEU A 638 6.52 42.28 -3.76
N ARG A 639 5.23 41.98 -3.61
CA ARG A 639 4.24 42.33 -4.63
C ARG A 639 4.01 43.84 -4.58
N TRP A 640 3.90 44.48 -5.73
CA TRP A 640 3.68 45.92 -5.85
C TRP A 640 2.24 46.26 -6.27
N ASP A 641 1.65 45.42 -7.11
CA ASP A 641 0.28 45.54 -7.57
C ASP A 641 -0.23 44.17 -8.06
N ASP A 642 -1.42 44.13 -8.65
CA ASP A 642 -1.82 42.96 -9.42
C ASP A 642 -0.93 42.77 -10.65
N GLY A 643 -0.21 41.64 -10.70
CA GLY A 643 0.80 41.37 -11.72
C GLY A 643 2.15 42.09 -11.57
N TYR A 644 2.35 43.00 -10.60
CA TYR A 644 3.62 43.72 -10.44
C TYR A 644 4.42 43.28 -9.20
N TYR A 645 5.75 43.28 -9.34
CA TYR A 645 6.70 42.87 -8.30
C TYR A 645 7.82 43.91 -8.16
N ALA A 646 8.36 44.08 -6.95
CA ALA A 646 9.43 45.03 -6.66
C ALA A 646 10.44 44.45 -5.67
N HIS A 647 11.68 44.96 -5.73
CA HIS A 647 12.69 44.74 -4.70
C HIS A 647 12.46 45.72 -3.54
N LYS A 648 12.73 45.31 -2.29
CA LYS A 648 12.50 46.14 -1.10
C LYS A 648 13.17 47.52 -1.15
N ASN A 649 14.31 47.65 -1.83
CA ASN A 649 15.04 48.93 -1.97
C ASN A 649 14.29 50.00 -2.77
N VAL A 650 13.18 49.65 -3.45
CA VAL A 650 12.26 50.63 -4.04
C VAL A 650 11.54 51.43 -2.94
N LEU A 651 11.31 50.80 -1.78
CA LEU A 651 10.69 51.44 -0.62
C LEU A 651 11.72 52.27 0.17
N LYS A 652 11.34 53.51 0.46
CA LYS A 652 12.07 54.51 1.26
C LYS A 652 11.20 54.87 2.45
N ILE A 653 11.41 54.15 3.56
CA ILE A 653 10.54 54.13 4.73
C ILE A 653 11.37 54.39 5.99
N ASN A 654 10.78 55.10 6.95
CA ASN A 654 11.34 55.31 8.28
C ASN A 654 10.35 54.83 9.37
N ASP A 655 10.81 54.77 10.63
CA ASP A 655 9.99 54.25 11.74
C ASP A 655 8.76 55.12 12.06
N ASN A 656 8.81 56.43 11.80
CA ASN A 656 7.66 57.31 11.97
C ASN A 656 6.56 57.00 10.94
N ASP A 657 6.94 56.69 9.68
CA ASP A 657 5.97 56.25 8.66
C ASP A 657 5.20 55.01 9.16
N ILE A 658 5.93 54.02 9.72
CA ILE A 658 5.35 52.78 10.24
C ILE A 658 4.42 53.08 11.42
N ALA A 659 4.82 53.96 12.35
CA ALA A 659 4.00 54.36 13.49
C ALA A 659 2.71 55.10 13.06
N SER A 660 2.81 56.03 12.11
CA SER A 660 1.64 56.74 11.57
C SER A 660 0.68 55.80 10.83
N LEU A 661 1.20 54.88 10.01
CA LEU A 661 0.37 53.91 9.30
C LEU A 661 -0.35 52.95 10.26
N LYS A 662 0.33 52.47 11.32
CA LYS A 662 -0.31 51.69 12.40
C LYS A 662 -1.42 52.50 13.08
N SER A 663 -1.15 53.74 13.48
CA SER A 663 -2.14 54.60 14.13
C SER A 663 -3.41 54.81 13.29
N ILE A 664 -3.28 54.98 11.96
CA ILE A 664 -4.43 55.08 11.06
C ILE A 664 -5.20 53.74 10.99
N ILE A 665 -4.51 52.61 10.87
CA ILE A 665 -5.15 51.28 10.83
C ILE A 665 -5.87 50.98 12.15
N ASP A 666 -5.23 51.18 13.30
CA ASP A 666 -5.79 50.92 14.63
C ASP A 666 -7.03 51.78 14.92
N ARG A 667 -7.00 53.05 14.48
CA ARG A 667 -8.15 53.96 14.56
C ARG A 667 -9.33 53.43 13.75
N GLU A 668 -9.12 53.08 12.49
CA GLU A 668 -10.20 52.55 11.62
C GLU A 668 -10.71 51.18 12.09
N LEU A 669 -9.84 50.30 12.60
CA LEU A 669 -10.24 49.02 13.19
C LEU A 669 -11.08 49.20 14.46
N THR A 670 -10.76 50.20 15.29
CA THR A 670 -11.52 50.51 16.51
C THR A 670 -12.91 51.06 16.17
N THR A 671 -13.02 51.94 15.17
CA THR A 671 -14.32 52.50 14.74
C THR A 671 -15.22 51.48 14.06
N ASN A 672 -14.67 50.54 13.29
CA ASN A 672 -15.43 49.64 12.42
C ASN A 672 -15.42 48.17 12.89
N ASN A 673 -15.57 47.94 14.20
CA ASN A 673 -15.70 46.61 14.82
C ASN A 673 -14.61 45.59 14.38
N ASN A 674 -13.34 45.97 14.51
CA ASN A 674 -12.14 45.19 14.15
C ASN A 674 -11.99 44.85 12.65
N TYR A 675 -12.69 45.56 11.76
CA TYR A 675 -12.58 45.40 10.31
C TYR A 675 -12.28 46.73 9.61
N THR A 676 -11.37 46.73 8.64
CA THR A 676 -11.23 47.83 7.67
C THR A 676 -10.84 47.28 6.30
N ASN A 677 -10.70 48.15 5.31
CA ASN A 677 -10.20 47.78 3.99
C ASN A 677 -9.44 48.93 3.34
N ILE A 678 -8.68 48.61 2.30
CA ILE A 678 -7.76 49.59 1.70
C ILE A 678 -8.45 50.79 1.03
N ASN A 679 -9.70 50.65 0.57
CA ASN A 679 -10.46 51.75 -0.01
C ASN A 679 -10.92 52.76 1.06
N ILE A 680 -11.09 52.30 2.31
CA ILE A 680 -11.33 53.16 3.48
C ILE A 680 -10.03 53.85 3.90
N LEU A 681 -8.93 53.09 4.06
CA LEU A 681 -7.64 53.61 4.53
C LEU A 681 -6.97 54.59 3.56
N TYR A 682 -7.02 54.35 2.25
CA TYR A 682 -6.23 55.11 1.27
C TYR A 682 -6.47 56.63 1.33
N PRO A 683 -7.72 57.15 1.44
CA PRO A 683 -7.97 58.57 1.69
C PRO A 683 -7.31 59.13 2.96
N TYR A 684 -7.34 58.41 4.10
CA TYR A 684 -6.71 58.86 5.34
C TYR A 684 -5.18 58.89 5.22
N VAL A 685 -4.58 57.82 4.69
CA VAL A 685 -3.13 57.77 4.40
C VAL A 685 -2.73 58.87 3.41
N ARG A 686 -3.58 59.21 2.44
CA ARG A 686 -3.34 60.33 1.50
C ARG A 686 -3.43 61.71 2.16
N GLN A 687 -4.21 61.86 3.23
CA GLN A 687 -4.35 63.12 3.98
C GLN A 687 -3.25 63.29 5.05
N GLU A 688 -2.95 62.22 5.81
CA GLU A 688 -2.08 62.26 6.98
C GLU A 688 -0.63 61.83 6.67
N CYS A 689 -0.41 61.04 5.61
CA CYS A 689 0.90 60.48 5.24
C CYS A 689 1.25 60.72 3.76
N TYR A 690 0.90 61.90 3.22
CA TYR A 690 1.09 62.23 1.79
C TYR A 690 2.55 62.11 1.32
N ASP A 691 3.51 62.55 2.13
CA ASP A 691 4.94 62.45 1.84
C ASP A 691 5.41 60.99 1.67
N PHE A 692 4.92 60.07 2.51
CA PHE A 692 5.19 58.64 2.37
C PHE A 692 4.70 58.09 1.02
N LEU A 693 3.50 58.48 0.56
CA LEU A 693 2.96 58.03 -0.73
C LEU A 693 3.82 58.53 -1.90
N ILE A 694 4.17 59.82 -1.91
CA ILE A 694 4.96 60.43 -2.98
C ILE A 694 6.40 59.90 -2.98
N ARG A 695 7.07 59.83 -1.83
CA ARG A 695 8.43 59.30 -1.69
C ARG A 695 8.57 57.85 -2.18
N ASN A 696 7.50 57.06 -2.04
CA ASN A 696 7.44 55.66 -2.45
C ASN A 696 6.73 55.43 -3.79
N ASN A 697 6.27 56.47 -4.50
CA ASN A 697 5.53 56.35 -5.76
C ASN A 697 4.27 55.44 -5.67
N ILE A 698 3.52 55.53 -4.57
CA ILE A 698 2.28 54.77 -4.33
C ILE A 698 1.12 55.55 -4.95
N GLN A 699 0.56 55.04 -6.05
CA GLN A 699 -0.39 55.79 -6.89
C GLN A 699 -1.87 55.50 -6.57
N GLY A 700 -2.19 54.41 -5.87
CA GLY A 700 -3.57 54.03 -5.58
C GLY A 700 -3.75 53.01 -4.46
N PRO A 701 -5.00 52.66 -4.12
CA PRO A 701 -5.32 51.70 -3.06
C PRO A 701 -4.66 50.33 -3.26
N SER A 702 -4.64 49.80 -4.49
CA SER A 702 -4.04 48.49 -4.76
C SER A 702 -2.55 48.42 -4.41
N ASN A 703 -1.76 49.44 -4.79
CA ASN A 703 -0.34 49.51 -4.41
C ASN A 703 -0.18 49.65 -2.90
N LEU A 704 -0.99 50.52 -2.26
CA LEU A 704 -0.93 50.70 -0.82
C LEU A 704 -1.24 49.40 -0.08
N PHE A 705 -2.19 48.58 -0.55
CA PHE A 705 -2.51 47.30 0.07
C PHE A 705 -1.27 46.40 0.20
N PHE A 706 -0.56 46.17 -0.91
CA PHE A 706 0.59 45.24 -0.90
C PHE A 706 1.80 45.81 -0.14
N VAL A 707 1.96 47.13 -0.13
CA VAL A 707 2.99 47.79 0.71
C VAL A 707 2.65 47.65 2.20
N LEU A 708 1.39 47.86 2.62
CA LEU A 708 0.97 47.63 4.00
C LEU A 708 1.05 46.14 4.39
N GLU A 709 0.65 45.23 3.50
CA GLU A 709 0.80 43.78 3.70
C GLU A 709 2.27 43.39 3.89
N TYR A 710 3.20 43.97 3.12
CA TYR A 710 4.63 43.70 3.27
C TYR A 710 5.19 44.21 4.62
N LEU A 711 4.82 45.43 5.02
CA LEU A 711 5.36 46.08 6.21
C LEU A 711 4.77 45.55 7.52
N LEU A 712 3.46 45.28 7.53
CA LEU A 712 2.67 45.11 8.76
C LEU A 712 2.06 43.69 8.88
N ARG A 713 2.52 42.72 8.09
CA ARG A 713 2.03 41.32 8.10
C ARG A 713 2.05 40.63 9.47
N LYS A 714 2.89 41.12 10.38
CA LYS A 714 3.03 40.61 11.76
C LYS A 714 2.03 41.25 12.73
N ASP A 715 1.50 42.42 12.39
CA ASP A 715 0.64 43.23 13.24
C ASP A 715 -0.84 43.07 12.88
N TYR A 716 -1.16 42.92 11.59
CA TYR A 716 -2.53 42.77 11.10
C TYR A 716 -2.65 41.61 10.11
N LYS A 717 -3.89 41.18 9.90
CA LYS A 717 -4.21 40.16 8.90
C LYS A 717 -4.76 40.78 7.62
N PHE A 718 -4.02 40.56 6.54
CA PHE A 718 -4.29 41.08 5.21
C PHE A 718 -4.98 40.02 4.33
N SER A 719 -6.03 40.42 3.59
CA SER A 719 -6.66 39.61 2.55
C SER A 719 -7.36 40.52 1.54
N ASN A 720 -6.65 40.93 0.48
CA ASN A 720 -7.03 42.03 -0.43
C ASN A 720 -8.53 42.00 -0.83
N PRO A 721 -9.31 43.08 -0.60
CA PRO A 721 -8.94 44.40 -0.05
C PRO A 721 -9.00 44.54 1.49
N HIS A 722 -9.39 43.49 2.20
CA HIS A 722 -9.71 43.47 3.62
C HIS A 722 -8.47 43.49 4.53
N ILE A 723 -8.58 44.17 5.67
CA ILE A 723 -7.57 44.26 6.73
C ILE A 723 -8.30 44.07 8.07
N LEU A 724 -7.78 43.17 8.90
CA LEU A 724 -8.39 42.73 10.14
C LEU A 724 -7.40 42.75 11.30
N ASN A 725 -7.93 42.91 12.50
CA ASN A 725 -7.22 42.51 13.73
C ASN A 725 -6.91 40.99 13.69
N GLN A 726 -5.89 40.53 14.42
CA GLN A 726 -5.25 39.22 14.22
C GLN A 726 -6.16 37.99 14.45
N ASN A 727 -7.31 38.17 15.11
CA ASN A 727 -8.16 37.11 15.68
C ASN A 727 -9.09 36.38 14.67
N THR A 728 -8.62 36.02 13.48
CA THR A 728 -9.42 35.18 12.56
C THR A 728 -8.63 34.00 11.98
N TYR A 729 -9.27 32.83 11.90
CA TYR A 729 -8.75 31.65 11.20
C TYR A 729 -9.11 31.69 9.70
N GLY A 730 -8.32 31.01 8.85
CA GLY A 730 -8.60 30.90 7.40
C GLY A 730 -8.42 32.20 6.59
N ARG A 731 -8.88 32.22 5.33
CA ARG A 731 -8.90 33.42 4.48
C ARG A 731 -10.22 34.18 4.67
N PHE A 732 -10.15 35.49 4.85
CA PHE A 732 -11.35 36.34 4.92
C PHE A 732 -11.66 36.98 3.56
N THR A 733 -12.94 37.12 3.24
CA THR A 733 -13.45 37.57 1.94
C THR A 733 -14.71 38.44 2.10
N THR A 734 -15.13 39.13 1.03
CA THR A 734 -16.40 39.87 1.00
C THR A 734 -17.60 38.98 1.30
N ALA A 735 -17.57 37.69 0.94
CA ALA A 735 -18.61 36.74 1.31
C ALA A 735 -18.66 36.53 2.85
N ASN A 736 -17.51 36.48 3.55
CA ASN A 736 -17.50 36.40 5.01
C ASN A 736 -18.09 37.66 5.65
N LEU A 737 -17.80 38.84 5.08
CA LEU A 737 -18.33 40.12 5.53
C LEU A 737 -19.87 40.19 5.36
N ILE A 738 -20.38 39.79 4.18
CA ILE A 738 -21.82 39.69 3.89
C ILE A 738 -22.50 38.69 4.83
N TYR A 739 -21.92 37.50 4.99
CA TYR A 739 -22.46 36.48 5.89
C TYR A 739 -22.56 36.97 7.35
N ASN A 740 -21.52 37.65 7.85
CA ASN A 740 -21.52 38.21 9.21
C ASN A 740 -22.63 39.27 9.37
N PHE A 741 -22.83 40.14 8.37
CA PHE A 741 -23.90 41.14 8.38
C PHE A 741 -25.30 40.51 8.42
N ILE A 742 -25.57 39.53 7.54
CA ILE A 742 -26.85 38.79 7.52
C ILE A 742 -27.04 38.06 8.87
N LYS A 743 -25.97 37.50 9.44
CA LYS A 743 -26.02 36.78 10.73
C LYS A 743 -26.31 37.68 11.92
N GLU A 744 -25.77 38.89 11.94
CA GLU A 744 -26.05 39.88 12.99
C GLU A 744 -27.50 40.38 12.93
N LYS A 745 -28.04 40.53 11.72
CA LYS A 745 -29.43 40.97 11.47
C LYS A 745 -30.47 39.86 11.58
N GLY A 746 -30.08 38.61 11.36
CA GLY A 746 -30.95 37.44 11.24
C GLY A 746 -31.66 37.35 9.88
N GLU A 747 -32.35 38.43 9.48
CA GLU A 747 -33.04 38.64 8.21
C GLU A 747 -32.72 40.05 7.70
N THR A 748 -32.46 40.23 6.40
CA THR A 748 -32.11 41.55 5.81
C THR A 748 -32.48 41.64 4.33
N ASN A 749 -32.55 42.87 3.82
CA ASN A 749 -32.85 43.16 2.43
C ASN A 749 -31.58 43.50 1.62
N ILE A 750 -31.52 43.09 0.36
CA ILE A 750 -30.39 43.33 -0.57
C ILE A 750 -30.06 44.82 -0.71
N ARG A 751 -31.02 45.74 -0.54
CA ARG A 751 -30.79 47.19 -0.56
C ARG A 751 -30.06 47.69 0.70
N GLU A 752 -30.37 47.10 1.86
CA GLU A 752 -29.65 47.38 3.11
C GLU A 752 -28.20 46.86 2.99
N LEU A 753 -28.04 45.62 2.51
CA LEU A 753 -26.73 45.03 2.24
C LEU A 753 -25.91 45.84 1.21
N SER A 754 -26.55 46.32 0.14
CA SER A 754 -25.94 47.20 -0.86
C SER A 754 -25.49 48.53 -0.27
N SER A 755 -26.30 49.10 0.62
CA SER A 755 -25.96 50.32 1.36
C SER A 755 -24.75 50.11 2.27
N TYR A 756 -24.71 49.00 3.01
CA TYR A 756 -23.59 48.61 3.87
C TYR A 756 -22.28 48.39 3.08
N ILE A 757 -22.33 47.62 1.99
CA ILE A 757 -21.18 47.38 1.11
C ILE A 757 -20.67 48.69 0.47
N SER A 758 -21.59 49.60 0.12
CA SER A 758 -21.25 50.92 -0.42
C SER A 758 -20.61 51.85 0.62
N GLN A 759 -21.11 51.85 1.87
CA GLN A 759 -20.51 52.58 3.00
C GLN A 759 -19.06 52.13 3.25
N LEU A 760 -18.79 50.82 3.10
CA LEU A 760 -17.45 50.26 3.20
C LEU A 760 -16.57 50.48 1.96
N LYS A 761 -17.03 51.27 0.97
CA LYS A 761 -16.33 51.57 -0.30
C LYS A 761 -15.95 50.31 -1.09
N LEU A 762 -16.79 49.29 -1.02
CA LEU A 762 -16.72 48.07 -1.83
C LEU A 762 -17.75 48.13 -2.98
N ASN A 763 -17.59 47.30 -4.00
CA ASN A 763 -18.47 47.33 -5.17
C ASN A 763 -19.79 46.58 -4.90
N PRO A 764 -20.96 47.25 -4.84
CA PRO A 764 -22.24 46.58 -4.58
C PRO A 764 -22.66 45.62 -5.71
N ASN A 765 -22.16 45.81 -6.94
CA ASN A 765 -22.52 44.98 -8.08
C ASN A 765 -22.04 43.51 -7.97
N THR A 766 -21.17 43.19 -7.01
CA THR A 766 -20.72 41.80 -6.78
C THR A 766 -21.51 41.06 -5.70
N ILE A 767 -22.50 41.69 -5.06
CA ILE A 767 -23.28 41.10 -3.95
C ILE A 767 -23.89 39.76 -4.35
N TYR A 768 -24.59 39.67 -5.48
CA TYR A 768 -25.19 38.42 -5.96
C TYR A 768 -24.17 37.31 -6.22
N ASN A 769 -22.92 37.63 -6.61
CA ASN A 769 -21.86 36.62 -6.74
C ASN A 769 -21.53 36.02 -5.35
N HIS A 770 -21.39 36.89 -4.34
CA HIS A 770 -21.03 36.49 -2.99
C HIS A 770 -22.17 35.81 -2.24
N LEU A 771 -23.43 36.09 -2.58
CA LEU A 771 -24.58 35.36 -2.03
C LEU A 771 -24.67 33.95 -2.62
N GLU A 772 -24.33 33.77 -3.90
CA GLU A 772 -24.19 32.43 -4.50
C GLU A 772 -23.05 31.63 -3.84
N ASP A 773 -21.90 32.27 -3.54
CA ASP A 773 -20.80 31.67 -2.74
C ASP A 773 -21.22 31.23 -1.32
N LEU A 774 -22.35 31.75 -0.81
CA LEU A 774 -22.88 31.51 0.55
C LEU A 774 -24.15 30.66 0.56
N ARG A 775 -24.60 30.15 -0.59
CA ARG A 775 -25.92 29.53 -0.77
C ARG A 775 -26.14 28.25 0.05
N ASP A 776 -25.08 27.67 0.59
CA ASP A 776 -25.14 26.58 1.57
C ASP A 776 -25.61 27.03 2.98
N LYS A 777 -25.44 28.32 3.31
CA LYS A 777 -25.65 28.92 4.65
C LYS A 777 -26.75 29.99 4.71
N ILE A 778 -27.09 30.61 3.58
CA ILE A 778 -28.17 31.59 3.50
C ILE A 778 -29.43 30.97 2.91
N PHE A 779 -30.55 31.63 3.13
CA PHE A 779 -31.87 31.22 2.67
C PHE A 779 -32.57 32.43 2.05
N TYR A 780 -33.05 32.29 0.81
CA TYR A 780 -33.71 33.40 0.12
C TYR A 780 -35.20 33.38 0.43
N LEU A 781 -35.70 34.51 0.93
CA LEU A 781 -37.12 34.75 1.16
C LEU A 781 -37.79 35.34 -0.08
N SER A 782 -37.06 36.20 -0.81
CA SER A 782 -37.50 36.78 -2.09
C SER A 782 -36.28 37.16 -2.95
N SER A 783 -36.48 37.83 -4.08
CA SER A 783 -35.38 38.38 -4.88
C SER A 783 -34.60 39.50 -4.18
N GLU A 784 -35.17 40.08 -3.13
CA GLU A 784 -34.62 41.23 -2.41
C GLU A 784 -34.38 40.92 -0.92
N GLU A 785 -34.70 39.72 -0.41
CA GLU A 785 -34.64 39.40 1.03
C GLU A 785 -33.96 38.06 1.28
N VAL A 786 -33.00 38.06 2.21
CA VAL A 786 -32.18 36.91 2.60
C VAL A 786 -32.09 36.80 4.11
N MET A 787 -32.02 35.58 4.61
CA MET A 787 -31.82 35.26 6.02
C MET A 787 -30.75 34.18 6.20
N ILE A 788 -30.32 33.96 7.44
CA ILE A 788 -29.52 32.80 7.80
C ILE A 788 -30.38 31.53 7.76
N LYS A 789 -29.87 30.45 7.17
CA LYS A 789 -30.61 29.20 6.95
C LYS A 789 -31.07 28.55 8.25
N GLU A 790 -30.27 28.62 9.30
CA GLU A 790 -30.60 28.15 10.65
C GLU A 790 -31.75 28.93 11.32
N ASN A 791 -32.10 30.12 10.82
CA ASN A 791 -33.22 30.91 11.36
C ASN A 791 -34.57 30.58 10.68
N PHE A 792 -34.57 29.89 9.53
CA PHE A 792 -35.82 29.51 8.87
C PHE A 792 -36.42 28.26 9.54
N SER A 793 -37.74 28.24 9.71
CA SER A 793 -38.47 27.10 10.25
C SER A 793 -39.82 26.92 9.56
N ILE A 794 -40.20 25.65 9.35
CA ILE A 794 -41.43 25.23 8.70
C ILE A 794 -41.84 23.87 9.30
N SER A 795 -43.15 23.65 9.51
CA SER A 795 -43.65 22.39 10.08
C SER A 795 -43.63 21.26 9.06
N GLU A 796 -43.45 20.02 9.53
CA GLU A 796 -43.43 18.82 8.70
C GLU A 796 -44.73 18.67 7.88
N GLU A 797 -45.89 18.92 8.48
CA GLU A 797 -47.20 18.98 7.80
C GLU A 797 -47.17 19.87 6.54
N LYS A 798 -46.54 21.05 6.62
CA LYS A 798 -46.45 21.97 5.48
C LYS A 798 -45.40 21.52 4.47
N LEU A 799 -44.29 20.93 4.92
CA LEU A 799 -43.31 20.31 4.02
C LEU A 799 -43.95 19.15 3.25
N ASP A 800 -44.77 18.32 3.87
CA ASP A 800 -45.45 17.21 3.22
C ASP A 800 -46.50 17.69 2.23
N ALA A 801 -47.30 18.71 2.56
CA ALA A 801 -48.19 19.37 1.60
C ALA A 801 -47.43 19.97 0.38
N ILE A 802 -46.22 20.52 0.60
CA ILE A 802 -45.34 20.98 -0.49
C ILE A 802 -44.86 19.78 -1.34
N LYS A 803 -44.44 18.67 -0.73
CA LYS A 803 -44.02 17.44 -1.43
C LYS A 803 -45.15 16.84 -2.26
N GLU A 804 -46.35 16.75 -1.71
CA GLU A 804 -47.54 16.24 -2.41
C GLU A 804 -47.86 17.12 -3.63
N LYS A 805 -47.83 18.45 -3.48
CA LYS A 805 -48.06 19.39 -4.59
C LYS A 805 -47.00 19.22 -5.69
N LEU A 806 -45.72 19.10 -5.33
CA LEU A 806 -44.62 18.92 -6.29
C LEU A 806 -44.70 17.56 -7.00
N ASN A 807 -44.92 16.46 -6.27
CA ASN A 807 -45.07 15.13 -6.87
C ASN A 807 -46.33 15.03 -7.74
N GLY A 808 -47.46 15.57 -7.29
CA GLY A 808 -48.71 15.61 -8.07
C GLY A 808 -48.57 16.39 -9.37
N SER A 809 -47.75 17.45 -9.38
CA SER A 809 -47.47 18.24 -10.59
C SER A 809 -46.43 17.60 -11.52
N MET A 810 -45.66 16.60 -11.06
CA MET A 810 -44.63 15.90 -11.86
C MET A 810 -45.20 14.83 -12.77
N GLU A 811 -46.38 14.27 -12.45
CA GLU A 811 -47.00 13.14 -13.18
C GLU A 811 -45.95 12.02 -13.45
N ASP A 812 -45.95 11.44 -14.64
CA ASP A 812 -44.98 10.43 -15.08
C ASP A 812 -43.59 11.01 -15.48
N LYS A 813 -43.42 12.33 -15.45
CA LYS A 813 -42.26 13.01 -16.06
C LYS A 813 -41.02 13.01 -15.17
N ASN A 814 -41.20 12.93 -13.85
CA ASN A 814 -40.16 13.06 -12.82
C ASN A 814 -39.39 14.40 -12.84
N TYR A 815 -39.93 15.42 -13.52
CA TYR A 815 -39.39 16.78 -13.54
C TYR A 815 -40.47 17.86 -13.62
N LEU A 816 -40.14 19.06 -13.16
CA LEU A 816 -40.90 20.29 -13.27
C LEU A 816 -40.03 21.41 -13.84
N ILE A 817 -40.67 22.34 -14.55
CA ILE A 817 -40.10 23.63 -14.89
C ILE A 817 -40.58 24.61 -13.81
N LEU A 818 -39.66 25.17 -13.02
CA LEU A 818 -39.99 26.00 -11.84
C LEU A 818 -40.94 27.15 -12.19
N ARG A 819 -40.66 27.83 -13.32
CA ARG A 819 -41.43 28.96 -13.84
C ARG A 819 -42.89 28.65 -14.19
N LYS A 820 -43.24 27.37 -14.36
CA LYS A 820 -44.60 26.90 -14.66
C LYS A 820 -45.36 26.43 -13.43
N GLN A 821 -44.75 26.48 -12.24
CA GLN A 821 -45.44 26.10 -11.02
C GLN A 821 -46.36 27.23 -10.58
N ASP A 822 -47.63 26.89 -10.42
CA ASP A 822 -48.61 27.80 -9.83
C ASP A 822 -48.42 27.82 -8.31
N LEU A 823 -47.95 28.97 -7.83
CA LEU A 823 -47.56 29.19 -6.44
C LEU A 823 -48.75 29.51 -5.52
N GLU A 824 -49.94 29.82 -6.08
CA GLU A 824 -51.13 30.16 -5.29
C GLU A 824 -51.70 28.93 -4.54
N TYR A 825 -51.40 27.73 -5.04
CA TYR A 825 -51.86 26.46 -4.47
C TYR A 825 -50.89 25.83 -3.44
N PHE A 826 -49.88 26.55 -2.99
CA PHE A 826 -48.95 26.08 -1.95
C PHE A 826 -49.49 26.42 -0.54
N PRO A 827 -49.15 25.65 0.50
CA PRO A 827 -49.70 25.86 1.85
C PRO A 827 -49.29 27.21 2.43
N TYR A 828 -50.16 27.82 3.23
CA TYR A 828 -49.88 29.12 3.87
C TYR A 828 -48.70 29.02 4.84
N ILE A 829 -47.67 29.81 4.59
CA ILE A 829 -46.50 30.03 5.46
C ILE A 829 -46.37 31.53 5.77
N VAL A 830 -45.48 31.89 6.70
CA VAL A 830 -45.31 33.28 7.16
C VAL A 830 -44.86 34.23 6.04
N TYR A 831 -44.21 33.69 5.01
CA TYR A 831 -43.63 34.44 3.89
C TYR A 831 -44.44 34.25 2.59
N SER A 832 -44.49 35.26 1.74
CA SER A 832 -45.21 35.18 0.46
C SER A 832 -44.50 34.27 -0.55
N TRP A 833 -45.24 33.32 -1.14
CA TRP A 833 -44.69 32.38 -2.11
C TRP A 833 -44.11 33.05 -3.35
N ASN A 834 -42.89 32.64 -3.70
CA ASN A 834 -42.17 33.05 -4.89
C ASN A 834 -41.12 31.98 -5.26
N PHE A 835 -40.53 32.09 -6.44
CA PHE A 835 -39.57 31.08 -6.95
C PHE A 835 -38.27 30.98 -6.13
N TYR A 836 -37.85 32.02 -5.41
CA TYR A 836 -36.63 32.01 -4.59
C TYR A 836 -36.87 31.23 -3.29
N LEU A 837 -38.01 31.48 -2.65
CA LEU A 837 -38.46 30.77 -1.45
C LEU A 837 -38.67 29.27 -1.72
N LEU A 838 -39.34 28.91 -2.82
CA LEU A 838 -39.54 27.51 -3.19
C LEU A 838 -38.21 26.78 -3.44
N GLN A 839 -37.25 27.40 -4.11
CA GLN A 839 -35.92 26.80 -4.29
C GLN A 839 -35.17 26.61 -2.97
N SER A 840 -35.20 27.62 -2.10
CA SER A 840 -34.53 27.57 -0.78
C SER A 840 -35.12 26.47 0.11
N ILE A 841 -36.44 26.26 0.08
CA ILE A 841 -37.11 25.16 0.78
C ILE A 841 -36.66 23.80 0.20
N ILE A 842 -36.69 23.63 -1.14
CA ILE A 842 -36.31 22.37 -1.80
C ILE A 842 -34.90 21.92 -1.39
N GLU A 843 -33.91 22.81 -1.49
CA GLU A 843 -32.51 22.48 -1.20
C GLU A 843 -32.19 22.32 0.29
N SER A 844 -33.06 22.83 1.17
CA SER A 844 -32.83 22.81 2.61
C SER A 844 -33.57 21.69 3.33
N TYR A 845 -34.75 21.31 2.84
CA TYR A 845 -35.67 20.41 3.54
C TYR A 845 -36.17 19.22 2.72
N LEU A 846 -36.02 19.21 1.38
CA LEU A 846 -36.60 18.19 0.50
C LEU A 846 -35.52 17.39 -0.27
N PRO A 847 -34.72 16.56 0.41
CA PRO A 847 -33.57 15.85 -0.17
C PRO A 847 -33.93 14.83 -1.27
N GLU A 848 -35.20 14.48 -1.43
CA GLU A 848 -35.76 13.65 -2.51
C GLU A 848 -35.82 14.37 -3.87
N PHE A 849 -35.69 15.69 -3.89
CA PHE A 849 -35.56 16.48 -5.11
C PHE A 849 -34.15 17.07 -5.25
N LYS A 850 -33.82 17.51 -6.47
CA LYS A 850 -32.65 18.34 -6.76
C LYS A 850 -33.02 19.41 -7.80
N LEU A 851 -32.34 20.54 -7.73
CA LEU A 851 -32.49 21.63 -8.69
C LEU A 851 -31.38 21.59 -9.75
N ILE A 852 -31.76 21.84 -11.00
CA ILE A 852 -30.82 21.98 -12.13
C ILE A 852 -30.99 23.39 -12.70
N ARG A 853 -29.91 24.18 -12.68
CA ARG A 853 -29.89 25.57 -13.15
C ARG A 853 -28.51 25.95 -13.70
N GLU A 854 -28.49 26.88 -14.66
CA GLU A 854 -27.27 27.35 -15.38
C GLU A 854 -27.16 28.89 -15.39
N SER A 855 -28.28 29.58 -15.18
CA SER A 855 -28.36 31.05 -15.18
C SER A 855 -28.47 31.61 -13.76
N ARG A 856 -28.11 32.89 -13.61
CA ARG A 856 -28.44 33.71 -12.43
C ARG A 856 -29.90 34.20 -12.44
N GLU A 857 -30.66 33.94 -13.50
CA GLU A 857 -32.11 34.14 -13.47
C GLU A 857 -32.75 33.08 -12.60
N GLU A 858 -32.99 33.41 -11.33
CA GLU A 858 -33.51 32.46 -10.34
C GLU A 858 -34.97 32.02 -10.63
N SER A 859 -35.66 32.61 -11.61
CA SER A 859 -36.92 32.07 -12.14
C SER A 859 -36.74 30.89 -13.11
N PHE A 860 -35.51 30.56 -13.51
CA PHE A 860 -35.19 29.48 -14.46
C PHE A 860 -34.37 28.37 -13.78
N ALA A 861 -35.09 27.40 -13.21
CA ALA A 861 -34.54 26.14 -12.73
C ALA A 861 -35.50 24.98 -13.07
N PHE A 862 -34.96 23.78 -13.12
CA PHE A 862 -35.73 22.53 -13.20
C PHE A 862 -35.70 21.85 -11.84
N ILE A 863 -36.88 21.46 -11.32
CA ILE A 863 -37.00 20.60 -10.15
C ILE A 863 -37.08 19.17 -10.68
N VAL A 864 -36.18 18.28 -10.27
CA VAL A 864 -36.22 16.87 -10.67
C VAL A 864 -36.09 15.97 -9.46
N LYS A 865 -36.56 14.72 -9.53
CA LYS A 865 -36.29 13.73 -8.48
C LYS A 865 -34.79 13.44 -8.38
N LYS A 866 -34.30 13.13 -7.18
CA LYS A 866 -32.87 12.96 -6.88
C LYS A 866 -32.18 11.92 -7.79
N ASP A 867 -32.89 10.82 -8.04
CA ASP A 867 -32.52 9.66 -8.86
C ASP A 867 -32.61 9.91 -10.37
N PHE A 868 -33.22 11.02 -10.81
CA PHE A 868 -33.33 11.36 -12.22
C PHE A 868 -31.92 11.49 -12.86
N PRO A 869 -31.64 10.85 -14.02
CA PRO A 869 -30.27 10.66 -14.49
C PRO A 869 -29.57 11.93 -15.02
N ILE A 870 -30.30 13.04 -15.11
CA ILE A 870 -29.81 14.31 -15.66
C ILE A 870 -29.36 15.24 -14.53
N ASN A 871 -28.23 15.94 -14.72
CA ASN A 871 -27.60 16.81 -13.72
C ASN A 871 -27.23 18.21 -14.25
N ASN A 872 -27.49 18.55 -15.51
CA ASN A 872 -27.17 19.85 -16.11
C ASN A 872 -28.30 20.35 -17.03
N CYS A 873 -28.37 21.67 -17.26
CA CYS A 873 -29.44 22.28 -18.04
C CYS A 873 -29.40 21.92 -19.53
N GLU A 874 -28.22 21.80 -20.16
CA GLU A 874 -28.13 21.41 -21.58
C GLU A 874 -28.80 20.05 -21.84
N ASP A 875 -28.49 19.04 -21.02
CA ASP A 875 -29.08 17.70 -21.11
C ASP A 875 -30.56 17.70 -20.71
N MET A 876 -30.95 18.53 -19.76
CA MET A 876 -32.36 18.68 -19.37
C MET A 876 -33.20 19.26 -20.52
N VAL A 877 -32.68 20.28 -21.20
CA VAL A 877 -33.35 20.89 -22.36
C VAL A 877 -33.36 19.93 -23.55
N LYS A 878 -32.30 19.13 -23.79
CA LYS A 878 -32.33 18.02 -24.76
C LYS A 878 -33.43 17.01 -24.43
N HIS A 879 -33.60 16.63 -23.16
CA HIS A 879 -34.62 15.67 -22.74
C HIS A 879 -36.04 16.18 -22.98
N ILE A 880 -36.30 17.45 -22.65
CA ILE A 880 -37.60 18.10 -22.89
C ILE A 880 -37.85 18.22 -24.40
N VAL A 881 -36.84 18.59 -25.20
CA VAL A 881 -36.90 18.56 -26.67
C VAL A 881 -37.29 17.18 -27.17
N ASP A 882 -36.57 16.13 -26.76
CA ASP A 882 -36.70 14.80 -27.35
C ASP A 882 -37.97 14.06 -26.93
N LYS A 883 -38.54 14.39 -25.76
CA LYS A 883 -39.79 13.78 -25.27
C LYS A 883 -41.05 14.61 -25.50
N GLU A 884 -40.98 15.94 -25.42
CA GLU A 884 -42.17 16.80 -25.50
C GLU A 884 -42.31 17.61 -26.80
N LEU A 885 -41.28 17.62 -27.66
CA LEU A 885 -41.33 18.33 -28.95
C LEU A 885 -41.08 17.36 -30.10
N ASN A 886 -41.98 17.34 -31.07
CA ASN A 886 -41.78 16.51 -32.26
C ASN A 886 -40.63 17.11 -33.08
N ARG A 887 -39.48 16.41 -33.14
CA ARG A 887 -38.27 16.84 -33.89
C ARG A 887 -38.56 17.24 -35.35
N LYS A 888 -39.66 16.77 -35.96
CA LYS A 888 -40.09 17.15 -37.32
C LYS A 888 -40.74 18.53 -37.43
N MET A 889 -41.20 19.13 -36.33
CA MET A 889 -41.83 20.47 -36.29
C MET A 889 -40.85 21.58 -35.90
N ILE A 890 -39.64 21.25 -35.46
CA ILE A 890 -38.65 22.22 -34.99
C ILE A 890 -37.81 22.72 -36.17
N ASN A 891 -37.82 24.03 -36.40
CA ASN A 891 -36.90 24.72 -37.30
C ASN A 891 -36.17 25.85 -36.54
N THR A 892 -35.11 26.41 -37.13
CA THR A 892 -34.30 27.46 -36.47
C THR A 892 -35.07 28.75 -36.18
N SER A 893 -36.25 28.94 -36.77
CA SER A 893 -37.08 30.15 -36.68
C SER A 893 -38.18 30.04 -35.62
N ASN A 894 -38.69 28.84 -35.33
CA ASN A 894 -39.75 28.60 -34.34
C ASN A 894 -39.25 27.95 -33.04
N LEU A 895 -38.00 27.48 -33.00
CA LEU A 895 -37.39 26.88 -31.80
C LEU A 895 -37.46 27.82 -30.59
N GLU A 896 -37.17 29.12 -30.77
CA GLU A 896 -37.20 30.11 -29.70
C GLU A 896 -38.60 30.30 -29.11
N GLU A 897 -39.60 30.33 -29.98
CA GLU A 897 -41.02 30.44 -29.62
C GLU A 897 -41.53 29.19 -28.89
N LEU A 898 -41.24 27.99 -29.40
CA LEU A 898 -41.56 26.73 -28.74
C LEU A 898 -40.88 26.59 -27.37
N MET A 899 -39.62 27.04 -27.24
CA MET A 899 -38.92 27.07 -25.95
C MET A 899 -39.52 28.09 -24.98
N ARG A 900 -39.98 29.24 -25.47
CA ARG A 900 -40.71 30.25 -24.69
C ARG A 900 -42.06 29.73 -24.20
N GLU A 901 -42.86 29.08 -25.06
CA GLU A 901 -44.09 28.38 -24.69
C GLU A 901 -43.86 27.25 -23.68
N LYS A 902 -42.74 26.53 -23.79
CA LYS A 902 -42.32 25.53 -22.80
C LYS A 902 -41.80 26.16 -21.50
N GLY A 903 -41.57 27.46 -21.44
CA GLY A 903 -41.14 28.19 -20.24
C GLY A 903 -39.62 28.20 -20.01
N ILE A 904 -38.84 27.92 -21.05
CA ILE A 904 -37.37 27.74 -21.00
C ILE A 904 -36.62 29.05 -21.28
N PHE A 905 -37.22 30.03 -21.98
CA PHE A 905 -36.62 31.36 -22.23
C PHE A 905 -37.52 32.51 -21.75
N ASN A 906 -36.90 33.63 -21.37
CA ASN A 906 -37.57 34.78 -20.74
C ASN A 906 -37.84 35.96 -21.69
N LYS A 907 -37.02 36.16 -22.72
CA LYS A 907 -37.14 37.26 -23.70
C LYS A 907 -36.83 36.77 -25.11
N VAL A 908 -37.26 37.54 -26.11
CA VAL A 908 -36.76 37.44 -27.48
C VAL A 908 -35.27 37.78 -27.46
N LEU A 909 -34.44 36.97 -28.13
CA LEU A 909 -32.98 37.08 -28.19
C LEU A 909 -32.47 38.15 -29.19
#